data_AF-A0A8T2ERG0-F1
#
_entry.id   AF-A0A8T2ERG0-F1
#
_cell.length_a   1.000
_cell.length_b   1.000
_cell.length_c   1.000
_cell.angle_alpha   90.00
_cell.angle_beta   90.00
_cell.angle_gamma   90.00
#
_symmetry.space_group_name_H-M   'P 1'
#
loop_
_entity.id
_entity.type
_entity.pdbx_description
1 polymer ?
#
loop_
_entity_poly.entity_id
_entity_poly.type
_entity_poly.pdbx_seq_one_letter_code
_entity_poly.pdbx_strand_id
1 'polypeptide(L)'
;MNLTLQGHEHRVSLIYHRDGIECDACDRSYGVGFSCSECKFTIHMKCIFVFNIQEIFDHPSHVGHCLKLLTTGAPDHTDPKCHLCGRNTKRLLYHCSDCKLNLDVDCMANTKTAQAYLNVPWHKHPLLMFDFVDKMPCDVCDMRGKQGYFCPRCRLVIHESCFSVFDSPEITHPSHVRHPLKLLTSGVPDYTKDRSCHTCGDETGSLIYHCDMCKFNLDLRCAIKTLLPIALSNMKVHEHTLTLMPRLISFVCDACGMKGDRAPYVCVQCDFMTFHQECTHLPRVIHVNHHDHRVSFKYPLGPGEWRCGVCWEEIDWSYGAYSCSFCPSYAIHSRCATRKDVWDGKELDGVPEEVEDVEPFKRNADNTIKHFAHQHNLMSFSKDSEESNFCGACVCPIGSCTFYKCSESDCSFILHETCANLRKKKRHFLSPQPLTLDFVTKRKEEKCGACHQICCQGFIYSTYQNENFDLLCSSITVPFIHGGHDHHLLYIKLEYGQVKTCKNCGIDEAEVVLGCIKCNYFLDFRCATLPLTVSLPRYDDHSLTLCYGDEKASGRYWCDICERETNPKSWFYTCKDCGVTLHIFCVVGDIRYAKPRGMIDRHYRLLSNNSSSRPLCNTCNCRCPGPFILHDPYNYHGFISRDDSDVLYFCSYYCFVLLARRRRGNMCPPWALEPNT
;
A
#
# COMPACT_ATOMS: atom_id res chain seq x y z
N MET A 1 -11.10 10.11 1.42
CA MET A 1 -12.52 10.53 1.50
C MET A 1 -12.56 12.04 1.60
N ASN A 2 -13.39 12.71 0.79
CA ASN A 2 -13.56 14.16 0.86
C ASN A 2 -14.68 14.47 1.86
N LEU A 3 -14.39 15.33 2.84
CA LEU A 3 -15.37 15.76 3.84
C LEU A 3 -15.58 17.28 3.74
N THR A 4 -16.80 17.71 4.01
CA THR A 4 -17.12 19.11 4.30
C THR A 4 -16.98 19.34 5.81
N LEU A 5 -16.22 20.36 6.20
CA LEU A 5 -16.23 20.87 7.57
C LEU A 5 -17.28 21.98 7.65
N GLN A 6 -18.24 21.84 8.55
CA GLN A 6 -19.27 22.85 8.76
C GLN A 6 -18.61 24.14 9.26
N GLY A 7 -18.79 25.25 8.55
CA GLY A 7 -18.09 26.52 8.84
C GLY A 7 -16.76 26.73 8.10
N HIS A 8 -16.37 25.84 7.18
CA HIS A 8 -15.29 26.08 6.22
C HIS A 8 -15.80 25.89 4.78
N GLU A 9 -15.59 26.87 3.91
CA GLU A 9 -16.19 26.92 2.57
C GLU A 9 -15.66 25.85 1.62
N HIS A 10 -14.36 25.55 1.69
CA HIS A 10 -13.71 24.58 0.82
C HIS A 10 -13.88 23.14 1.30
N ARG A 11 -13.72 22.18 0.40
CA ARG A 11 -13.62 20.77 0.77
C ARG A 11 -12.28 20.49 1.43
N VAL A 12 -12.29 19.62 2.43
CA VAL A 12 -11.07 19.15 3.11
C VAL A 12 -10.85 17.66 2.92
N SER A 13 -9.59 17.27 2.95
CA SER A 13 -9.13 15.89 2.98
C SER A 13 -8.56 15.57 4.36
N LEU A 14 -8.88 14.38 4.87
CA LEU A 14 -8.22 13.83 6.07
C LEU A 14 -6.77 13.46 5.70
N ILE A 15 -5.81 13.91 6.50
CA ILE A 15 -4.37 13.70 6.29
C ILE A 15 -3.71 13.11 7.55
N TYR A 16 -2.67 12.32 7.31
CA TYR A 16 -1.88 11.63 8.32
C TYR A 16 -0.39 11.89 8.01
N HIS A 17 0.33 12.56 8.90
CA HIS A 17 1.76 12.85 8.75
C HIS A 17 2.54 12.33 9.98
N ARG A 18 3.68 11.66 9.75
CA ARG A 18 4.58 11.24 10.85
C ARG A 18 5.14 12.45 11.61
N ASP A 19 5.45 13.52 10.89
CA ASP A 19 6.10 14.72 11.44
C ASP A 19 5.10 15.73 12.04
N GLY A 20 3.82 15.33 12.13
CA GLY A 20 2.71 16.17 12.58
C GLY A 20 2.14 17.08 11.49
N ILE A 21 1.04 17.73 11.84
CA ILE A 21 0.34 18.71 11.00
C ILE A 21 0.31 20.01 11.79
N GLU A 22 0.93 21.08 11.30
CA GLU A 22 0.77 22.40 11.87
C GLU A 22 -0.72 22.81 11.78
N CYS A 23 -1.29 23.31 12.86
CA CYS A 23 -2.73 23.53 12.97
C CYS A 23 -3.08 24.99 13.21
N ASP A 24 -3.80 25.59 12.26
CA ASP A 24 -4.25 27.00 12.24
C ASP A 24 -5.03 27.45 13.50
N ALA A 25 -5.51 26.50 14.31
CA ALA A 25 -6.29 26.73 15.53
C ALA A 25 -5.49 26.57 16.84
N CYS A 26 -4.25 26.08 16.79
CA CYS A 26 -3.45 25.86 18.00
C CYS A 26 -1.92 26.03 17.85
N ASP A 27 -1.40 26.25 16.64
CA ASP A 27 0.02 26.45 16.31
C ASP A 27 0.94 25.32 16.81
N ARG A 28 0.43 24.09 16.87
CA ARG A 28 1.20 22.89 17.21
C ARG A 28 1.22 21.94 16.02
N SER A 29 2.34 21.25 15.82
CA SER A 29 2.46 20.16 14.84
C SER A 29 2.38 18.80 15.53
N TYR A 30 1.27 18.07 15.37
CA TYR A 30 1.15 16.65 15.75
C TYR A 30 -0.07 15.94 15.13
N GLY A 31 -0.03 14.62 15.07
CA GLY A 31 -1.20 13.76 14.91
C GLY A 31 -1.95 13.87 13.58
N VAL A 32 -3.28 13.70 13.65
CA VAL A 32 -4.18 13.55 12.50
C VAL A 32 -5.11 14.76 12.39
N GLY A 33 -5.34 15.22 11.16
CA GLY A 33 -6.09 16.44 10.88
C GLY A 33 -6.69 16.49 9.49
N PHE A 34 -7.29 17.63 9.18
CA PHE A 34 -7.87 17.95 7.90
C PHE A 34 -7.07 19.05 7.23
N SER A 35 -6.88 18.94 5.92
CA SER A 35 -6.26 20.00 5.11
C SER A 35 -7.11 20.35 3.91
N CYS A 36 -7.15 21.64 3.57
CA CYS A 36 -7.69 22.15 2.33
C CYS A 36 -6.56 22.34 1.30
N SER A 37 -6.66 21.68 0.15
CA SER A 37 -5.71 21.84 -0.95
C SER A 37 -5.74 23.24 -1.59
N GLU A 38 -6.89 23.92 -1.50
CA GLU A 38 -7.17 25.21 -2.16
C GLU A 38 -6.59 26.38 -1.35
N CYS A 39 -7.07 26.61 -0.12
CA CYS A 39 -6.66 27.75 0.71
C CYS A 39 -5.55 27.45 1.75
N LYS A 40 -4.96 26.25 1.69
CA LYS A 40 -3.92 25.71 2.59
C LYS A 40 -4.29 25.65 4.08
N PHE A 41 -5.57 25.78 4.39
CA PHE A 41 -6.11 25.61 5.75
C PHE A 41 -5.81 24.21 6.30
N THR A 42 -5.50 24.12 7.59
CA THR A 42 -5.07 22.91 8.31
C THR A 42 -5.58 22.91 9.75
N ILE A 43 -6.26 21.83 10.16
CA ILE A 43 -6.79 21.71 11.53
C ILE A 43 -6.73 20.27 12.06
N HIS A 44 -6.22 20.08 13.29
CA HIS A 44 -6.27 18.77 13.96
C HIS A 44 -7.72 18.30 14.14
N MET A 45 -7.95 16.97 14.13
CA MET A 45 -9.27 16.43 14.45
C MET A 45 -9.80 16.94 15.80
N LYS A 46 -8.92 17.06 16.81
CA LYS A 46 -9.26 17.56 18.14
C LYS A 46 -9.47 19.08 18.24
N CYS A 47 -9.23 19.84 17.17
CA CYS A 47 -9.45 21.29 17.12
C CYS A 47 -10.76 21.66 16.41
N ILE A 48 -11.49 20.71 15.85
CA ILE A 48 -12.75 20.96 15.11
C ILE A 48 -13.85 21.56 16.01
N PHE A 49 -13.80 21.35 17.33
CA PHE A 49 -14.79 21.89 18.29
C PHE A 49 -15.03 23.40 18.14
N VAL A 50 -14.04 24.15 17.65
CA VAL A 50 -14.13 25.60 17.39
C VAL A 50 -15.27 25.91 16.42
N PHE A 51 -15.48 25.06 15.41
CA PHE A 51 -16.57 25.20 14.43
C PHE A 51 -17.96 24.88 14.99
N ASN A 52 -18.07 24.26 16.17
CA ASN A 52 -19.35 24.08 16.87
C ASN A 52 -19.75 25.33 17.66
N ILE A 53 -18.92 26.38 17.65
CA ILE A 53 -19.10 27.62 18.40
C ILE A 53 -18.91 28.78 17.41
N GLN A 54 -19.84 28.98 16.47
CA GLN A 54 -19.65 29.91 15.34
C GLN A 54 -19.97 31.37 15.69
N GLU A 55 -21.03 31.59 16.46
CA GLU A 55 -21.47 32.92 16.92
C GLU A 55 -21.72 32.90 18.44
N ILE A 56 -21.32 33.96 19.13
CA ILE A 56 -21.54 34.17 20.57
C ILE A 56 -22.02 35.61 20.78
N PHE A 57 -23.18 35.78 21.40
CA PHE A 57 -23.74 37.09 21.75
C PHE A 57 -23.40 37.53 23.18
N ASP A 58 -23.25 36.57 24.10
CA ASP A 58 -22.92 36.80 25.50
C ASP A 58 -21.56 36.20 25.86
N HIS A 59 -20.50 36.98 25.68
CA HIS A 59 -19.16 36.62 26.16
C HIS A 59 -18.86 37.38 27.46
N PRO A 60 -18.35 36.74 28.54
CA PRO A 60 -18.17 37.40 29.84
C PRO A 60 -17.25 38.64 29.83
N SER A 61 -16.33 38.72 28.88
CA SER A 61 -15.42 39.87 28.71
C SER A 61 -15.85 40.81 27.58
N HIS A 62 -16.99 40.54 26.94
CA HIS A 62 -17.48 41.24 25.76
C HIS A 62 -19.00 40.99 25.60
N VAL A 63 -19.78 41.65 26.46
CA VAL A 63 -21.23 41.46 26.62
C VAL A 63 -22.01 42.35 25.65
N GLY A 64 -23.06 41.83 25.04
CA GLY A 64 -24.02 42.60 24.24
C GLY A 64 -23.64 42.83 22.77
N HIS A 65 -22.51 42.30 22.30
CA HIS A 65 -22.03 42.40 20.93
C HIS A 65 -21.63 41.03 20.39
N CYS A 66 -21.95 40.76 19.12
CA CYS A 66 -21.70 39.46 18.51
C CYS A 66 -20.21 39.23 18.20
N LEU A 67 -19.70 38.08 18.64
CA LEU A 67 -18.39 37.54 18.26
C LEU A 67 -18.56 36.42 17.24
N LYS A 68 -17.99 36.60 16.04
CA LYS A 68 -18.03 35.63 14.94
C LYS A 68 -16.67 34.97 14.73
N LEU A 69 -16.66 33.67 14.49
CA LEU A 69 -15.45 32.94 14.12
C LEU A 69 -14.99 33.31 12.70
N LEU A 70 -13.76 33.81 12.56
CA LEU A 70 -13.08 33.99 11.27
C LEU A 70 -12.06 32.86 11.06
N THR A 71 -11.88 32.45 9.80
CA THR A 71 -10.91 31.40 9.37
C THR A 71 -9.80 31.93 8.45
N THR A 72 -9.77 33.26 8.28
CA THR A 72 -8.91 34.02 7.37
C THR A 72 -7.85 34.85 8.10
N GLY A 73 -7.77 34.76 9.43
CA GLY A 73 -7.00 35.69 10.26
C GLY A 73 -7.75 36.99 10.58
N ALA A 74 -7.05 37.92 11.22
CA ALA A 74 -7.59 39.22 11.64
C ALA A 74 -7.81 40.14 10.43
N PRO A 75 -8.92 40.91 10.37
CA PRO A 75 -9.10 41.92 9.34
C PRO A 75 -8.00 42.99 9.40
N ASP A 76 -7.45 43.38 8.25
CA ASP A 76 -6.28 44.29 8.13
C ASP A 76 -6.41 45.63 8.86
N HIS A 77 -7.64 46.05 9.15
CA HIS A 77 -7.98 47.31 9.83
C HIS A 77 -8.20 47.15 11.35
N THR A 78 -7.75 46.04 11.95
CA THR A 78 -7.89 45.73 13.38
C THR A 78 -6.54 45.31 13.98
N ASP A 79 -6.39 45.41 15.31
CA ASP A 79 -5.19 44.89 15.98
C ASP A 79 -5.17 43.35 15.85
N PRO A 80 -4.13 42.74 15.24
CA PRO A 80 -4.02 41.29 15.13
C PRO A 80 -3.82 40.60 16.49
N LYS A 81 -3.70 41.32 17.60
CA LYS A 81 -3.58 40.73 18.94
C LYS A 81 -4.92 40.38 19.57
N CYS A 82 -4.91 39.33 20.37
CA CYS A 82 -6.02 38.95 21.22
C CYS A 82 -6.20 39.98 22.34
N HIS A 83 -7.37 40.61 22.40
CA HIS A 83 -7.71 41.63 23.40
C HIS A 83 -7.55 41.15 24.86
N LEU A 84 -7.65 39.84 25.12
CA LEU A 84 -7.56 39.27 26.48
C LEU A 84 -6.14 38.88 26.91
N CYS A 85 -5.25 38.48 26.00
CA CYS A 85 -3.91 38.00 26.36
C CYS A 85 -2.75 38.74 25.71
N GLY A 86 -3.02 39.72 24.83
CA GLY A 86 -2.01 40.54 24.16
C GLY A 86 -1.11 39.81 23.16
N ARG A 87 -1.29 38.49 22.99
CA ARG A 87 -0.58 37.68 21.98
C ARG A 87 -1.21 37.88 20.61
N ASN A 88 -0.43 37.73 19.54
CA ASN A 88 -0.99 37.68 18.19
C ASN A 88 -2.03 36.54 18.10
N THR A 89 -3.14 36.83 17.43
CA THR A 89 -4.17 35.84 17.12
C THR A 89 -3.70 34.91 16.01
N LYS A 90 -4.25 33.70 16.03
CA LYS A 90 -4.02 32.68 15.00
C LYS A 90 -4.91 32.94 13.79
N ARG A 91 -4.76 32.11 12.75
CA ARG A 91 -5.63 32.17 11.56
C ARG A 91 -7.11 31.92 11.90
N LEU A 92 -7.40 31.09 12.91
CA LEU A 92 -8.73 31.07 13.55
C LEU A 92 -8.76 32.02 14.75
N LEU A 93 -9.77 32.89 14.77
CA LEU A 93 -10.03 33.81 15.87
C LEU A 93 -11.51 34.21 15.91
N TYR A 94 -11.94 34.78 17.03
CA TYR A 94 -13.25 35.41 17.16
C TYR A 94 -13.14 36.91 17.00
N HIS A 95 -13.91 37.47 16.08
CA HIS A 95 -13.91 38.89 15.76
C HIS A 95 -15.25 39.52 16.14
N CYS A 96 -15.22 40.72 16.71
CA CYS A 96 -16.40 41.58 16.81
C CYS A 96 -16.25 42.77 15.87
N SER A 97 -17.21 42.92 14.94
CA SER A 97 -17.25 44.03 14.00
C SER A 97 -17.58 45.36 14.66
N ASP A 98 -18.37 45.35 15.73
CA ASP A 98 -18.81 46.57 16.45
C ASP A 98 -17.65 47.19 17.25
N CYS A 99 -16.94 46.37 18.03
CA CYS A 99 -15.79 46.79 18.84
C CYS A 99 -14.44 46.71 18.10
N LYS A 100 -14.39 46.15 16.88
CA LYS A 100 -13.17 45.95 16.07
C LYS A 100 -12.06 45.20 16.79
N LEU A 101 -12.42 44.30 17.71
CA LEU A 101 -11.46 43.51 18.50
C LEU A 101 -11.44 42.05 18.08
N ASN A 102 -10.31 41.40 18.35
CA ASN A 102 -10.06 40.00 18.04
C ASN A 102 -9.73 39.21 19.31
N LEU A 103 -10.17 37.96 19.36
CA LEU A 103 -10.00 37.06 20.50
C LEU A 103 -9.48 35.70 20.04
N ASP A 104 -8.38 35.25 20.65
CA ASP A 104 -7.77 33.95 20.37
C ASP A 104 -8.68 32.79 20.79
N VAL A 105 -8.65 31.70 20.03
CA VAL A 105 -9.43 30.48 20.28
C VAL A 105 -9.21 29.91 21.68
N ASP A 106 -7.98 29.90 22.20
CA ASP A 106 -7.70 29.39 23.54
C ASP A 106 -8.25 30.34 24.62
N CYS A 107 -8.19 31.66 24.42
CA CYS A 107 -8.81 32.63 25.31
C CYS A 107 -10.33 32.49 25.35
N MET A 108 -10.98 32.34 24.19
CA MET A 108 -12.42 32.12 24.06
C MET A 108 -12.86 30.80 24.70
N ALA A 109 -12.08 29.74 24.51
CA ALA A 109 -12.31 28.47 25.15
C ALA A 109 -12.14 28.57 26.68
N ASN A 110 -11.10 29.25 27.17
CA ASN A 110 -10.86 29.45 28.61
C ASN A 110 -12.07 30.13 29.29
N THR A 111 -12.63 31.18 28.69
CA THR A 111 -13.79 31.90 29.25
C THR A 111 -15.07 31.06 29.27
N LYS A 112 -15.32 30.22 28.25
CA LYS A 112 -16.42 29.26 28.31
C LYS A 112 -16.16 28.16 29.33
N THR A 113 -14.91 27.69 29.48
CA THR A 113 -14.57 26.71 30.53
C THR A 113 -14.61 27.28 31.94
N ALA A 114 -14.52 28.60 32.12
CA ALA A 114 -14.70 29.23 33.44
C ALA A 114 -16.15 29.12 33.95
N GLN A 115 -17.10 28.80 33.06
CA GLN A 115 -18.50 28.49 33.37
C GLN A 115 -18.77 26.96 33.41
N ALA A 116 -17.72 26.12 33.36
CA ALA A 116 -17.86 24.66 33.26
C ALA A 116 -18.16 23.96 34.60
N TYR A 117 -18.76 22.77 34.48
CA TYR A 117 -19.39 22.04 35.58
C TYR A 117 -18.46 21.13 36.38
N LEU A 118 -17.24 20.81 35.90
CA LEU A 118 -16.38 19.83 36.56
C LEU A 118 -14.91 20.26 36.64
N ASN A 119 -14.46 20.50 37.87
CA ASN A 119 -13.05 20.64 38.25
C ASN A 119 -12.58 19.32 38.86
N VAL A 120 -11.40 18.84 38.45
CA VAL A 120 -10.88 17.52 38.86
C VAL A 120 -9.47 17.64 39.44
N PRO A 121 -9.09 16.87 40.50
CA PRO A 121 -7.78 17.03 41.14
C PRO A 121 -6.59 16.75 40.22
N TRP A 122 -6.78 15.89 39.22
CA TRP A 122 -5.74 15.39 38.32
C TRP A 122 -5.56 16.23 37.03
N HIS A 123 -6.43 17.21 36.76
CA HIS A 123 -6.34 18.10 35.60
C HIS A 123 -6.55 19.57 35.96
N LYS A 124 -5.56 20.41 35.64
CA LYS A 124 -5.50 21.83 36.03
C LYS A 124 -6.48 22.76 35.28
N HIS A 125 -7.30 22.22 34.38
CA HIS A 125 -8.28 22.99 33.59
C HIS A 125 -9.67 22.38 33.77
N PRO A 126 -10.75 23.18 33.81
CA PRO A 126 -12.11 22.65 33.89
C PRO A 126 -12.44 21.77 32.68
N LEU A 127 -13.23 20.74 32.92
CA LEU A 127 -13.72 19.83 31.90
C LEU A 127 -15.17 20.18 31.51
N LEU A 128 -15.42 20.24 30.20
CA LEU A 128 -16.76 20.39 29.64
C LEU A 128 -17.34 19.02 29.33
N MET A 129 -18.57 18.75 29.77
CA MET A 129 -19.32 17.62 29.23
C MET A 129 -19.70 17.92 27.77
N PHE A 130 -19.40 17.00 26.87
CA PHE A 130 -19.49 17.19 25.43
C PHE A 130 -19.95 15.90 24.76
N ASP A 131 -20.85 16.02 23.77
CA ASP A 131 -21.23 14.89 22.93
C ASP A 131 -20.27 14.78 21.74
N PHE A 132 -19.47 13.72 21.71
CA PHE A 132 -18.43 13.53 20.70
C PHE A 132 -19.03 12.92 19.43
N VAL A 133 -19.55 13.76 18.54
CA VAL A 133 -20.04 13.41 17.19
C VAL A 133 -18.98 12.58 16.42
N ASP A 134 -19.06 11.24 16.53
CA ASP A 134 -18.37 10.11 15.86
C ASP A 134 -16.89 10.20 15.43
N LYS A 135 -16.20 11.31 15.72
CA LYS A 135 -14.96 11.69 15.01
C LYS A 135 -13.76 11.91 15.92
N MET A 136 -13.94 12.17 17.22
CA MET A 136 -12.82 12.33 18.15
C MET A 136 -12.55 11.03 18.93
N PRO A 137 -11.31 10.51 18.95
CA PRO A 137 -10.95 9.38 19.79
C PRO A 137 -10.76 9.81 21.25
N CYS A 138 -11.17 8.93 22.18
CA CYS A 138 -10.92 9.09 23.62
C CYS A 138 -9.45 8.80 23.96
N ASP A 139 -8.78 9.72 24.64
CA ASP A 139 -7.38 9.62 25.11
C ASP A 139 -7.11 8.49 26.11
N VAL A 140 -8.16 7.83 26.61
CA VAL A 140 -8.07 6.72 27.57
C VAL A 140 -8.25 5.36 26.90
N CYS A 141 -9.09 5.25 25.87
CA CYS A 141 -9.45 3.96 25.27
C CYS A 141 -9.39 3.89 23.74
N ASP A 142 -9.07 5.00 23.08
CA ASP A 142 -8.94 5.19 21.62
C ASP A 142 -10.19 4.81 20.77
N MET A 143 -11.32 4.59 21.44
CA MET A 143 -12.62 4.40 20.79
C MET A 143 -13.25 5.77 20.45
N ARG A 144 -14.18 5.78 19.49
CA ARG A 144 -15.00 6.94 19.10
C ARG A 144 -16.47 6.75 19.51
N GLY A 145 -17.28 7.80 19.45
CA GLY A 145 -18.74 7.72 19.43
C GLY A 145 -19.41 7.46 20.78
N LYS A 146 -19.04 8.21 21.84
CA LYS A 146 -19.78 8.28 23.10
C LYS A 146 -19.70 9.69 23.70
N GLN A 147 -20.61 10.03 24.61
CA GLN A 147 -20.53 11.23 25.44
C GLN A 147 -19.33 11.18 26.41
N GLY A 148 -18.81 12.35 26.79
CA GLY A 148 -17.76 12.44 27.81
C GLY A 148 -17.29 13.85 28.14
N TYR A 149 -16.08 13.94 28.64
CA TYR A 149 -15.43 15.14 29.14
C TYR A 149 -14.33 15.62 28.19
N PHE A 150 -14.35 16.92 27.90
CA PHE A 150 -13.40 17.59 27.02
C PHE A 150 -12.69 18.72 27.75
N CYS A 151 -11.36 18.77 27.67
CA CYS A 151 -10.61 20.01 27.91
C CYS A 151 -10.24 20.65 26.57
N PRO A 152 -10.85 21.78 26.18
CA PRO A 152 -10.42 22.55 25.02
C PRO A 152 -8.94 22.91 25.06
N ARG A 153 -8.44 23.41 26.19
CA ARG A 153 -7.08 23.94 26.33
C ARG A 153 -5.99 22.86 26.19
N CYS A 154 -6.20 21.68 26.76
CA CYS A 154 -5.27 20.56 26.58
C CYS A 154 -5.58 19.69 25.35
N ARG A 155 -6.71 19.91 24.66
CA ARG A 155 -7.28 18.98 23.66
C ARG A 155 -7.33 17.53 24.21
N LEU A 156 -7.78 17.39 25.46
CA LEU A 156 -7.97 16.12 26.18
C LEU A 156 -9.42 15.67 26.04
N VAL A 157 -9.65 14.44 25.58
CA VAL A 157 -10.97 13.85 25.29
C VAL A 157 -11.10 12.55 26.10
N ILE A 158 -12.05 12.48 27.03
CA ILE A 158 -12.25 11.31 27.91
C ILE A 158 -13.72 10.91 27.85
N HIS A 159 -14.06 9.68 27.45
CA HIS A 159 -15.45 9.21 27.57
C HIS A 159 -15.91 9.20 29.04
N GLU A 160 -17.19 9.44 29.31
CA GLU A 160 -17.76 9.37 30.67
C GLU A 160 -17.45 8.01 31.33
N SER A 161 -17.70 6.91 30.61
CA SER A 161 -17.34 5.54 31.03
C SER A 161 -15.82 5.27 31.22
N CYS A 162 -14.94 6.21 30.87
CA CYS A 162 -13.50 6.13 31.08
C CYS A 162 -13.01 7.06 32.19
N PHE A 163 -13.90 7.90 32.76
CA PHE A 163 -13.56 8.85 33.82
C PHE A 163 -13.27 8.14 35.16
N SER A 164 -13.92 7.01 35.43
CA SER A 164 -13.72 6.24 36.68
C SER A 164 -12.30 5.71 36.89
N VAL A 165 -11.48 5.66 35.82
CA VAL A 165 -10.05 5.32 35.90
C VAL A 165 -9.31 6.30 36.80
N PHE A 166 -9.74 7.57 36.85
CA PHE A 166 -9.08 8.61 37.62
C PHE A 166 -9.52 8.64 39.10
N ASP A 167 -10.54 7.86 39.48
CA ASP A 167 -10.96 7.68 40.88
C ASP A 167 -9.96 6.80 41.66
N SER A 168 -9.15 6.01 40.95
CA SER A 168 -8.10 5.15 41.52
C SER A 168 -6.71 5.59 41.04
N PRO A 169 -6.14 6.68 41.57
CA PRO A 169 -4.84 7.22 41.13
C PRO A 169 -3.66 6.29 41.44
N GLU A 170 -3.85 5.25 42.25
CA GLU A 170 -2.89 4.14 42.41
C GLU A 170 -3.56 2.81 42.07
N ILE A 171 -2.90 1.99 41.24
CA ILE A 171 -3.38 0.63 40.89
C ILE A 171 -2.31 -0.42 41.18
N THR A 172 -2.74 -1.62 41.58
CA THR A 172 -1.89 -2.81 41.53
C THR A 172 -2.22 -3.55 40.23
N HIS A 173 -1.31 -3.47 39.24
CA HIS A 173 -1.54 -4.09 37.93
C HIS A 173 -0.97 -5.52 37.88
N PRO A 174 -1.61 -6.49 37.21
CA PRO A 174 -1.06 -7.84 37.04
C PRO A 174 0.34 -7.85 36.41
N SER A 175 0.61 -6.94 35.48
CA SER A 175 1.94 -6.77 34.89
C SER A 175 2.95 -6.04 35.80
N HIS A 176 2.58 -5.65 37.03
CA HIS A 176 3.47 -4.98 37.97
C HIS A 176 3.01 -5.16 39.43
N VAL A 177 2.94 -6.41 39.90
CA VAL A 177 2.38 -6.72 41.25
C VAL A 177 3.24 -6.29 42.43
N ARG A 178 4.54 -5.97 42.24
CA ARG A 178 5.48 -5.74 43.35
C ARG A 178 5.30 -4.40 44.06
N HIS A 179 4.87 -3.37 43.33
CA HIS A 179 4.60 -2.04 43.88
C HIS A 179 3.40 -1.44 43.14
N PRO A 180 2.56 -0.61 43.79
CA PRO A 180 1.50 0.10 43.10
C PRO A 180 2.08 1.04 42.04
N LEU A 181 1.33 1.21 40.95
CA LEU A 181 1.59 2.19 39.90
C LEU A 181 0.77 3.45 40.17
N LYS A 182 1.40 4.61 40.12
CA LYS A 182 0.79 5.93 40.32
C LYS A 182 0.43 6.56 38.98
N LEU A 183 -0.77 7.13 38.89
CA LEU A 183 -1.22 7.88 37.73
C LEU A 183 -0.53 9.26 37.68
N LEU A 184 0.34 9.45 36.69
CA LEU A 184 0.99 10.73 36.41
C LEU A 184 0.25 11.43 35.27
N THR A 185 0.01 12.74 35.42
CA THR A 185 -0.68 13.57 34.41
C THR A 185 0.20 14.59 33.70
N SER A 186 1.51 14.56 34.00
CA SER A 186 2.57 15.33 33.35
C SER A 186 3.45 14.49 32.42
N GLY A 187 3.09 13.23 32.15
CA GLY A 187 3.90 12.26 31.41
C GLY A 187 5.02 11.63 32.23
N VAL A 188 5.94 10.98 31.54
CA VAL A 188 7.07 10.21 32.11
C VAL A 188 8.08 11.12 32.82
N PRO A 189 8.54 10.78 34.05
CA PRO A 189 9.56 11.57 34.75
C PRO A 189 10.90 11.61 34.01
N ASP A 190 11.61 12.75 34.07
CA ASP A 190 12.87 12.97 33.34
C ASP A 190 14.02 12.00 33.71
N TYR A 191 13.96 11.35 34.87
CA TYR A 191 14.93 10.33 35.28
C TYR A 191 14.76 8.98 34.53
N THR A 192 13.69 8.85 33.75
CA THR A 192 13.35 7.68 32.93
C THR A 192 13.74 7.97 31.49
N LYS A 193 14.83 7.34 31.01
CA LYS A 193 15.31 7.53 29.63
C LYS A 193 14.35 6.99 28.57
N ASP A 194 13.59 5.96 28.93
CA ASP A 194 12.58 5.36 28.08
C ASP A 194 11.20 5.97 28.39
N ARG A 195 10.55 6.49 27.35
CA ARG A 195 9.21 7.09 27.41
C ARG A 195 8.09 6.18 26.88
N SER A 196 8.43 4.96 26.47
CA SER A 196 7.46 3.97 25.98
C SER A 196 6.87 3.11 27.09
N CYS A 197 5.74 2.50 26.78
CA CYS A 197 5.05 1.55 27.64
C CYS A 197 5.86 0.25 27.71
N HIS A 198 6.06 -0.28 28.93
CA HIS A 198 6.83 -1.49 29.14
C HIS A 198 6.13 -2.78 28.68
N THR A 199 4.82 -2.73 28.38
CA THR A 199 4.05 -3.90 27.92
C THR A 199 3.83 -3.93 26.40
N CYS A 200 3.50 -2.81 25.76
CA CYS A 200 3.27 -2.77 24.29
C CYS A 200 4.35 -2.05 23.48
N GLY A 201 5.23 -1.26 24.10
CA GLY A 201 6.24 -0.46 23.39
C GLY A 201 5.74 0.84 22.75
N ASP A 202 4.42 1.13 22.78
CA ASP A 202 3.88 2.41 22.29
C ASP A 202 4.45 3.59 23.10
N GLU A 203 4.69 4.74 22.45
CA GLU A 203 5.11 5.96 23.15
C GLU A 203 4.02 6.43 24.11
N THR A 204 4.37 6.69 25.38
CA THR A 204 3.38 7.08 26.37
C THR A 204 3.11 8.58 26.35
N GLY A 205 1.83 8.95 26.40
CA GLY A 205 1.40 10.34 26.42
C GLY A 205 1.57 11.02 27.78
N SER A 206 0.83 12.11 28.00
CA SER A 206 0.85 12.84 29.28
C SER A 206 0.18 12.10 30.44
N LEU A 207 -0.61 11.04 30.16
CA LEU A 207 -1.37 10.27 31.15
C LEU A 207 -0.85 8.83 31.20
N ILE A 208 -0.18 8.46 32.29
CA ILE A 208 0.49 7.16 32.43
C ILE A 208 0.38 6.62 33.85
N TYR A 209 0.46 5.31 34.00
CA TYR A 209 0.72 4.65 35.27
C TYR A 209 2.23 4.38 35.41
N HIS A 210 2.85 4.86 36.49
CA HIS A 210 4.30 4.80 36.70
C HIS A 210 4.68 4.22 38.08
N CYS A 211 5.78 3.48 38.16
CA CYS A 211 6.40 3.10 39.43
C CYS A 211 7.82 3.66 39.54
N ASP A 212 8.04 4.63 40.43
CA ASP A 212 9.36 5.27 40.64
C ASP A 212 10.44 4.24 40.98
N MET A 213 10.11 3.25 41.82
CA MET A 213 11.04 2.21 42.30
C MET A 213 11.53 1.28 41.20
N CYS A 214 10.68 0.97 40.22
CA CYS A 214 11.00 0.06 39.12
C CYS A 214 11.29 0.78 37.79
N LYS A 215 11.07 2.11 37.73
CA LYS A 215 11.08 2.90 36.50
C LYS A 215 10.12 2.37 35.41
N PHE A 216 9.06 1.69 35.85
CA PHE A 216 8.12 1.00 34.97
C PHE A 216 7.02 1.95 34.51
N ASN A 217 6.84 2.07 33.19
CA ASN A 217 5.77 2.86 32.57
C ASN A 217 4.70 1.93 31.99
N LEU A 218 3.43 2.24 32.26
CA LEU A 218 2.27 1.57 31.69
C LEU A 218 1.34 2.65 31.12
N ASP A 219 1.03 2.60 29.84
CA ASP A 219 0.02 3.49 29.27
C ASP A 219 -1.40 3.13 29.75
N LEU A 220 -2.32 4.09 29.66
CA LEU A 220 -3.72 3.89 30.09
C LEU A 220 -4.43 2.75 29.36
N ARG A 221 -4.20 2.57 28.05
CA ARG A 221 -4.80 1.48 27.28
C ARG A 221 -4.31 0.14 27.80
N CYS A 222 -3.02 -0.01 28.11
CA CYS A 222 -2.49 -1.22 28.72
C CYS A 222 -2.99 -1.46 30.15
N ALA A 223 -3.19 -0.40 30.94
CA ALA A 223 -3.77 -0.51 32.28
C ALA A 223 -5.27 -0.89 32.31
N ILE A 224 -6.02 -0.62 31.22
CA ILE A 224 -7.50 -0.76 31.19
C ILE A 224 -7.98 -1.87 30.25
N LYS A 225 -7.52 -1.88 28.99
CA LYS A 225 -7.94 -2.87 27.98
C LYS A 225 -7.14 -4.16 28.08
N THR A 226 -5.92 -4.10 28.60
CA THR A 226 -4.94 -5.19 28.44
C THR A 226 -4.79 -6.02 29.70
N LEU A 227 -5.83 -6.80 30.01
CA LEU A 227 -5.66 -8.07 30.73
C LEU A 227 -4.91 -9.07 29.80
N LEU A 228 -3.65 -8.78 29.49
CA LEU A 228 -2.71 -9.75 28.92
C LEU A 228 -2.71 -10.94 29.88
N PRO A 229 -3.06 -12.16 29.42
CA PRO A 229 -3.16 -13.30 30.32
C PRO A 229 -1.81 -13.52 31.01
N ILE A 230 -1.80 -13.51 32.35
CA ILE A 230 -0.58 -13.74 33.14
C ILE A 230 0.01 -15.11 32.80
N ALA A 231 -0.87 -16.08 32.52
CA ALA A 231 -0.55 -17.42 32.07
C ALA A 231 -1.30 -17.72 30.75
N LEU A 232 -0.59 -18.31 29.79
CA LEU A 232 -1.12 -18.84 28.53
C LEU A 232 -0.89 -20.35 28.50
N SER A 233 -1.97 -21.14 28.42
CA SER A 233 -1.93 -22.61 28.33
C SER A 233 -2.54 -23.08 27.01
N ASN A 234 -2.23 -24.32 26.59
CA ASN A 234 -2.69 -24.92 25.34
C ASN A 234 -2.26 -24.13 24.09
N MET A 235 -1.05 -23.56 24.11
CA MET A 235 -0.51 -22.82 22.98
C MET A 235 0.02 -23.78 21.91
N LYS A 236 -0.16 -23.43 20.64
CA LYS A 236 0.26 -24.28 19.51
C LYS A 236 1.77 -24.25 19.23
N VAL A 237 2.42 -23.19 19.71
CA VAL A 237 3.86 -22.96 19.61
C VAL A 237 4.66 -23.73 20.68
N HIS A 238 4.05 -24.01 21.83
CA HIS A 238 4.70 -24.63 22.98
C HIS A 238 3.68 -25.25 23.94
N GLU A 239 3.95 -26.46 24.44
CA GLU A 239 2.97 -27.28 25.18
C GLU A 239 2.75 -26.81 26.62
N HIS A 240 3.80 -26.37 27.32
CA HIS A 240 3.69 -25.91 28.70
C HIS A 240 3.08 -24.51 28.82
N THR A 241 2.54 -24.20 30.01
CA THR A 241 2.04 -22.87 30.33
C THR A 241 3.14 -21.82 30.27
N LEU A 242 2.96 -20.82 29.41
CA LEU A 242 3.84 -19.65 29.30
C LEU A 242 3.37 -18.57 30.28
N THR A 243 4.29 -18.00 31.06
CA THR A 243 3.98 -16.93 32.03
C THR A 243 4.53 -15.59 31.56
N LEU A 244 3.72 -14.52 31.61
CA LEU A 244 4.16 -13.17 31.26
C LEU A 244 5.23 -12.70 32.27
N MET A 245 6.39 -12.27 31.75
CA MET A 245 7.46 -11.63 32.51
C MET A 245 7.52 -10.14 32.14
N PRO A 246 6.72 -9.27 32.76
CA PRO A 246 6.53 -7.87 32.36
C PRO A 246 7.71 -6.99 32.77
N ARG A 247 8.83 -7.10 32.07
CA ARG A 247 10.06 -6.33 32.29
C ARG A 247 10.67 -5.88 30.98
N LEU A 248 11.42 -4.78 31.05
CA LEU A 248 12.36 -4.37 30.01
C LEU A 248 13.61 -5.26 30.11
N ILE A 249 13.70 -6.29 29.28
CA ILE A 249 14.81 -7.25 29.22
C ILE A 249 15.08 -7.66 27.76
N SER A 250 16.34 -7.68 27.35
CA SER A 250 16.72 -8.23 26.04
C SER A 250 16.75 -9.76 26.08
N PHE A 251 16.07 -10.39 25.12
CA PHE A 251 16.00 -11.85 24.94
C PHE A 251 16.04 -12.22 23.45
N VAL A 252 16.19 -13.50 23.13
CA VAL A 252 15.97 -14.05 21.78
C VAL A 252 14.74 -14.96 21.86
N CYS A 253 13.75 -14.71 21.01
CA CYS A 253 12.49 -15.44 21.03
C CYS A 253 12.65 -16.84 20.45
N ASP A 254 12.46 -17.88 21.25
CA ASP A 254 12.69 -19.26 20.84
C ASP A 254 11.82 -19.70 19.66
N ALA A 255 10.62 -19.11 19.52
CA ALA A 255 9.72 -19.40 18.42
C ALA A 255 10.07 -18.71 17.08
N CYS A 256 11.01 -17.77 17.02
CA CYS A 256 11.36 -17.10 15.76
C CYS A 256 12.83 -16.67 15.58
N GLY A 257 13.69 -16.88 16.57
CA GLY A 257 15.12 -16.53 16.53
C GLY A 257 15.42 -15.03 16.51
N MET A 258 14.41 -14.16 16.57
CA MET A 258 14.60 -12.70 16.57
C MET A 258 14.70 -12.15 18.01
N LYS A 259 15.47 -11.08 18.17
CA LYS A 259 15.61 -10.37 19.45
C LYS A 259 14.29 -9.71 19.86
N GLY A 260 14.00 -9.73 21.16
CA GLY A 260 12.99 -8.88 21.81
C GLY A 260 13.63 -8.11 22.97
N ASP A 261 13.00 -7.02 23.41
CA ASP A 261 13.51 -6.17 24.50
C ASP A 261 12.52 -5.97 25.66
N ARG A 262 11.26 -6.42 25.52
CA ARG A 262 10.16 -6.12 26.44
C ARG A 262 9.25 -7.32 26.67
N ALA A 263 8.82 -7.45 27.92
CA ALA A 263 7.68 -8.23 28.38
C ALA A 263 7.49 -9.61 27.68
N PRO A 264 8.51 -10.50 27.67
CA PRO A 264 8.36 -11.83 27.10
C PRO A 264 7.37 -12.69 27.87
N TYR A 265 6.81 -13.66 27.18
CA TYR A 265 6.25 -14.86 27.80
C TYR A 265 7.36 -15.87 28.04
N VAL A 266 7.38 -16.53 29.19
CA VAL A 266 8.48 -17.42 29.62
C VAL A 266 7.95 -18.78 30.06
N CYS A 267 8.57 -19.86 29.58
CA CYS A 267 8.37 -21.21 30.08
C CYS A 267 9.49 -21.57 31.09
N VAL A 268 9.17 -21.61 32.37
CA VAL A 268 10.13 -22.02 33.42
C VAL A 268 10.43 -23.53 33.43
N GLN A 269 9.62 -24.34 32.73
CA GLN A 269 9.78 -25.81 32.65
C GLN A 269 10.72 -26.26 31.54
N CYS A 270 11.03 -25.36 30.59
CA CYS A 270 11.95 -25.62 29.47
C CYS A 270 13.04 -24.55 29.48
N ASP A 271 13.96 -24.63 30.45
CA ASP A 271 15.19 -23.82 30.52
C ASP A 271 14.99 -22.30 30.31
N PHE A 272 13.87 -21.76 30.82
CA PHE A 272 13.45 -20.36 30.66
C PHE A 272 13.23 -19.89 29.22
N MET A 273 12.82 -20.78 28.30
CA MET A 273 12.41 -20.43 26.93
C MET A 273 11.52 -19.17 26.92
N THR A 274 11.87 -18.20 26.08
CA THR A 274 11.25 -16.87 26.00
C THR A 274 10.57 -16.65 24.65
N PHE A 275 9.45 -15.96 24.66
CA PHE A 275 8.60 -15.73 23.49
C PHE A 275 8.18 -14.26 23.43
N HIS A 276 8.22 -13.65 22.23
CA HIS A 276 7.50 -12.40 21.99
C HIS A 276 5.99 -12.63 22.19
N GLN A 277 5.26 -11.59 22.58
CA GLN A 277 3.81 -11.68 22.80
C GLN A 277 3.07 -12.06 21.51
N GLU A 278 3.49 -11.56 20.36
CA GLU A 278 2.94 -11.96 19.05
C GLU A 278 3.33 -13.38 18.64
N CYS A 279 4.45 -13.91 19.17
CA CYS A 279 4.96 -15.24 18.81
C CYS A 279 4.31 -16.38 19.62
N THR A 280 3.64 -16.09 20.75
CA THR A 280 2.90 -17.13 21.49
C THR A 280 1.73 -17.68 20.68
N HIS A 281 1.12 -16.83 19.83
CA HIS A 281 -0.06 -17.13 19.03
C HIS A 281 0.26 -17.58 17.59
N LEU A 282 1.48 -18.05 17.32
CA LEU A 282 1.84 -18.57 16.00
C LEU A 282 0.96 -19.80 15.63
N PRO A 283 0.39 -19.84 14.41
CA PRO A 283 -0.44 -20.95 13.93
C PRO A 283 0.41 -22.20 13.67
N ARG A 284 -0.17 -23.39 13.83
CA ARG A 284 0.55 -24.67 13.70
C ARG A 284 0.73 -25.09 12.24
N VAL A 285 -0.30 -24.97 11.41
CA VAL A 285 -0.25 -25.34 9.98
C VAL A 285 -0.90 -24.25 9.15
N ILE A 286 -0.20 -23.75 8.14
CA ILE A 286 -0.66 -22.65 7.27
C ILE A 286 -0.32 -22.92 5.82
N HIS A 287 -1.04 -22.27 4.90
CA HIS A 287 -0.52 -22.04 3.57
C HIS A 287 0.22 -20.71 3.50
N VAL A 288 1.31 -20.72 2.75
CA VAL A 288 2.03 -19.51 2.31
C VAL A 288 1.88 -19.35 0.80
N ASN A 289 2.18 -18.18 0.27
CA ASN A 289 2.12 -17.90 -1.16
C ASN A 289 3.48 -18.03 -1.90
N HIS A 290 4.55 -18.35 -1.17
CA HIS A 290 5.88 -18.67 -1.70
C HIS A 290 6.10 -20.19 -1.89
N HIS A 291 5.08 -21.02 -1.64
CA HIS A 291 5.12 -22.48 -1.78
C HIS A 291 3.74 -23.04 -2.12
N ASP A 292 3.66 -24.16 -2.84
CA ASP A 292 2.38 -24.79 -3.19
C ASP A 292 1.78 -25.56 -1.99
N HIS A 293 2.59 -26.34 -1.26
CA HIS A 293 2.14 -27.12 -0.11
C HIS A 293 1.94 -26.30 1.17
N ARG A 294 1.17 -26.85 2.12
CA ARG A 294 1.17 -26.37 3.50
C ARG A 294 2.54 -26.46 4.17
N VAL A 295 2.79 -25.55 5.10
CA VAL A 295 3.96 -25.54 5.98
C VAL A 295 3.52 -25.62 7.44
N SER A 296 4.32 -26.32 8.23
CA SER A 296 4.05 -26.60 9.66
C SER A 296 5.11 -25.96 10.55
N PHE A 297 4.68 -25.34 11.64
CA PHE A 297 5.58 -24.81 12.67
C PHE A 297 6.29 -25.97 13.39
N LYS A 298 7.61 -25.87 13.51
CA LYS A 298 8.46 -26.78 14.28
C LYS A 298 9.41 -25.99 15.17
N TYR A 299 9.65 -26.53 16.36
CA TYR A 299 10.65 -26.05 17.30
C TYR A 299 11.35 -27.25 17.98
N PRO A 300 12.69 -27.29 18.00
CA PRO A 300 13.59 -26.57 17.08
C PRO A 300 13.33 -26.99 15.62
N LEU A 301 13.85 -26.26 14.64
CA LEU A 301 13.77 -26.69 13.23
C LEU A 301 14.62 -27.96 12.99
N GLY A 302 15.80 -28.03 13.61
CA GLY A 302 16.74 -29.16 13.53
C GLY A 302 17.89 -28.95 12.54
N PRO A 303 19.05 -29.62 12.73
CA PRO A 303 20.29 -29.30 12.02
C PRO A 303 20.21 -29.41 10.49
N GLY A 304 20.79 -28.44 9.78
CA GLY A 304 20.88 -28.41 8.31
C GLY A 304 21.06 -27.01 7.74
N GLU A 305 21.65 -26.84 6.57
CA GLU A 305 21.79 -25.51 5.96
C GLU A 305 20.44 -25.00 5.41
N TRP A 306 19.76 -24.17 6.19
CA TRP A 306 18.42 -23.66 5.89
C TRP A 306 18.45 -22.23 5.37
N ARG A 307 17.72 -21.97 4.27
CA ARG A 307 17.48 -20.62 3.75
C ARG A 307 15.99 -20.36 3.66
N CYS A 308 15.56 -19.19 4.09
CA CYS A 308 14.16 -18.82 4.13
C CYS A 308 13.58 -18.59 2.73
N GLY A 309 12.53 -19.33 2.36
CA GLY A 309 11.86 -19.21 1.06
C GLY A 309 11.28 -17.83 0.73
N VAL A 310 11.17 -16.93 1.72
CA VAL A 310 10.67 -15.55 1.55
C VAL A 310 11.81 -14.53 1.46
N CYS A 311 12.70 -14.47 2.46
CA CYS A 311 13.75 -13.44 2.53
C CYS A 311 15.13 -13.88 2.04
N TRP A 312 15.33 -15.17 1.75
CA TRP A 312 16.58 -15.77 1.23
C TRP A 312 17.83 -15.67 2.14
N GLU A 313 17.67 -15.14 3.35
CA GLU A 313 18.65 -15.20 4.43
C GLU A 313 18.58 -16.56 5.17
N GLU A 314 19.64 -16.85 5.91
CA GLU A 314 19.84 -18.08 6.69
C GLU A 314 18.83 -18.22 7.84
N ILE A 315 18.40 -19.45 8.14
CA ILE A 315 17.58 -19.76 9.32
C ILE A 315 18.47 -20.45 10.36
N ASP A 316 18.62 -19.82 11.53
CA ASP A 316 19.18 -20.48 12.71
C ASP A 316 18.23 -21.61 13.15
N TRP A 317 18.73 -22.84 13.05
CA TRP A 317 17.95 -24.04 13.27
C TRP A 317 17.60 -24.34 14.73
N SER A 318 18.25 -23.68 15.70
CA SER A 318 17.95 -23.88 17.11
C SER A 318 16.60 -23.28 17.51
N TYR A 319 16.06 -22.41 16.67
CA TYR A 319 14.81 -21.69 16.89
C TYR A 319 13.65 -22.24 16.05
N GLY A 320 12.46 -21.70 16.32
CA GLY A 320 11.23 -22.05 15.65
C GLY A 320 11.17 -21.52 14.22
N ALA A 321 10.69 -22.37 13.32
CA ALA A 321 10.49 -22.05 11.91
C ALA A 321 9.37 -22.90 11.30
N TYR A 322 8.89 -22.51 10.11
CA TYR A 322 7.95 -23.32 9.34
C TYR A 322 8.70 -24.18 8.33
N SER A 323 8.29 -25.44 8.19
CA SER A 323 8.85 -26.38 7.20
C SER A 323 7.76 -27.16 6.48
N CYS A 324 8.03 -27.55 5.24
CA CYS A 324 7.16 -28.45 4.47
C CYS A 324 7.48 -29.92 4.80
N SER A 325 6.46 -30.77 4.90
CA SER A 325 6.62 -32.24 5.01
C SER A 325 7.02 -32.88 3.68
N PHE A 326 6.51 -32.37 2.56
CA PHE A 326 6.72 -32.91 1.22
C PHE A 326 7.99 -32.37 0.52
N CYS A 327 8.55 -31.27 1.00
CA CYS A 327 9.75 -30.64 0.45
C CYS A 327 10.82 -30.48 1.54
N PRO A 328 11.68 -31.50 1.76
CA PRO A 328 12.57 -31.55 2.93
C PRO A 328 13.56 -30.39 3.08
N SER A 329 13.92 -29.71 1.99
CA SER A 329 14.82 -28.56 1.98
C SER A 329 14.10 -27.20 2.06
N TYR A 330 12.78 -27.17 2.23
CA TYR A 330 12.00 -25.93 2.23
C TYR A 330 11.60 -25.50 3.65
N ALA A 331 12.12 -24.34 4.06
CA ALA A 331 11.81 -23.71 5.35
C ALA A 331 11.63 -22.18 5.24
N ILE A 332 10.98 -21.60 6.24
CA ILE A 332 10.68 -20.16 6.34
C ILE A 332 10.79 -19.72 7.81
N HIS A 333 11.43 -18.58 8.10
CA HIS A 333 11.39 -17.99 9.45
C HIS A 333 9.94 -17.75 9.90
N SER A 334 9.63 -17.98 11.17
CA SER A 334 8.26 -17.83 11.70
C SER A 334 7.61 -16.47 11.43
N ARG A 335 8.38 -15.39 11.51
CA ARG A 335 7.91 -14.02 11.22
C ARG A 335 7.83 -13.68 9.72
N CYS A 336 8.52 -14.42 8.85
CA CYS A 336 8.32 -14.32 7.41
C CYS A 336 7.05 -15.08 6.99
N ALA A 337 6.85 -16.30 7.51
CA ALA A 337 5.70 -17.13 7.20
C ALA A 337 4.37 -16.48 7.61
N THR A 338 4.34 -15.77 8.75
CA THR A 338 3.14 -15.10 9.29
C THR A 338 2.97 -13.63 8.89
N ARG A 339 3.82 -13.12 7.98
CA ARG A 339 3.70 -11.75 7.44
C ARG A 339 2.39 -11.60 6.66
N LYS A 340 1.66 -10.50 6.84
CA LYS A 340 0.27 -10.31 6.36
C LYS A 340 0.06 -10.47 4.84
N ASP A 341 1.13 -10.37 4.05
CA ASP A 341 1.17 -10.53 2.60
C ASP A 341 1.70 -11.90 2.15
N VAL A 342 2.07 -12.79 3.07
CA VAL A 342 2.65 -14.12 2.80
C VAL A 342 1.67 -15.28 3.05
N TRP A 343 0.83 -15.21 4.08
CA TRP A 343 -0.15 -16.25 4.41
C TRP A 343 -1.59 -15.76 4.36
N ASP A 344 -2.52 -16.69 4.13
CA ASP A 344 -3.95 -16.44 3.94
C ASP A 344 -4.73 -16.12 5.24
N GLY A 345 -4.06 -16.11 6.39
CA GLY A 345 -4.65 -15.86 7.71
C GLY A 345 -5.41 -17.05 8.30
N LYS A 346 -5.34 -18.25 7.68
CA LYS A 346 -6.07 -19.44 8.13
C LYS A 346 -5.14 -20.40 8.86
N GLU A 347 -5.59 -20.83 10.04
CA GLU A 347 -5.05 -21.99 10.75
C GLU A 347 -5.68 -23.27 10.17
N LEU A 348 -4.86 -24.27 9.85
CA LEU A 348 -5.24 -25.48 9.11
C LEU A 348 -4.82 -26.77 9.82
N ASP A 349 -4.37 -26.66 11.06
CA ASP A 349 -4.07 -27.78 11.95
C ASP A 349 -5.30 -28.71 12.11
N GLY A 350 -5.11 -30.01 11.89
CA GLY A 350 -6.20 -31.00 11.86
C GLY A 350 -7.13 -30.94 10.63
N VAL A 351 -6.95 -30.00 9.70
CA VAL A 351 -7.73 -29.91 8.45
C VAL A 351 -7.04 -30.72 7.36
N PRO A 352 -7.72 -31.63 6.62
CA PRO A 352 -7.14 -32.29 5.45
C PRO A 352 -6.65 -31.31 4.37
N GLU A 353 -5.69 -31.73 3.55
CA GLU A 353 -5.24 -30.98 2.38
C GLU A 353 -5.99 -31.49 1.13
N GLU A 354 -6.77 -30.62 0.52
CA GLU A 354 -7.57 -30.91 -0.69
C GLU A 354 -6.90 -30.29 -1.92
N VAL A 355 -6.97 -30.98 -3.06
CA VAL A 355 -6.47 -30.44 -4.33
C VAL A 355 -7.48 -29.41 -4.86
N GLU A 356 -7.21 -28.13 -4.62
CA GLU A 356 -8.10 -27.03 -5.01
C GLU A 356 -8.15 -26.74 -6.53
N ASP A 357 -7.12 -27.13 -7.29
CA ASP A 357 -7.02 -26.86 -8.72
C ASP A 357 -7.67 -27.97 -9.56
N VAL A 358 -8.35 -27.57 -10.63
CA VAL A 358 -9.08 -28.47 -11.53
C VAL A 358 -8.57 -28.26 -12.94
N GLU A 359 -8.30 -29.35 -13.66
CA GLU A 359 -7.73 -29.30 -15.02
C GLU A 359 -8.43 -28.26 -15.92
N PRO A 360 -7.67 -27.44 -16.67
CA PRO A 360 -8.24 -26.35 -17.48
C PRO A 360 -9.19 -26.85 -18.57
N PHE A 361 -8.94 -28.03 -19.12
CA PHE A 361 -9.75 -28.68 -20.15
C PHE A 361 -10.01 -30.15 -19.82
N LYS A 362 -10.98 -30.76 -20.52
CA LYS A 362 -11.15 -32.22 -20.59
C LYS A 362 -10.79 -32.70 -21.99
N ARG A 363 -10.07 -33.82 -22.10
CA ARG A 363 -9.76 -34.47 -23.39
C ARG A 363 -10.90 -35.41 -23.79
N ASN A 364 -11.36 -35.28 -25.03
CA ASN A 364 -12.40 -36.10 -25.62
C ASN A 364 -11.78 -37.33 -26.33
N ALA A 365 -12.61 -38.33 -26.67
CA ALA A 365 -12.15 -39.57 -27.32
C ALA A 365 -11.59 -39.37 -28.75
N ASP A 366 -11.94 -38.26 -29.40
CA ASP A 366 -11.45 -37.82 -30.72
C ASP A 366 -10.14 -37.01 -30.64
N ASN A 367 -9.47 -37.02 -29.48
CA ASN A 367 -8.30 -36.21 -29.14
C ASN A 367 -8.51 -34.68 -29.12
N THR A 368 -9.74 -34.18 -29.31
CA THR A 368 -10.06 -32.76 -29.08
C THR A 368 -10.08 -32.44 -27.58
N ILE A 369 -9.96 -31.16 -27.24
CA ILE A 369 -10.11 -30.68 -25.86
C ILE A 369 -11.31 -29.75 -25.73
N LYS A 370 -12.06 -29.89 -24.62
CA LYS A 370 -13.10 -28.93 -24.21
C LYS A 370 -12.53 -28.04 -23.10
N HIS A 371 -12.13 -26.83 -23.47
CA HIS A 371 -11.41 -25.88 -22.63
C HIS A 371 -12.35 -24.90 -21.91
N PHE A 372 -12.11 -24.56 -20.64
CA PHE A 372 -13.05 -23.73 -19.86
C PHE A 372 -13.35 -22.35 -20.47
N ALA A 373 -12.37 -21.73 -21.14
CA ALA A 373 -12.50 -20.40 -21.73
C ALA A 373 -13.15 -20.38 -23.13
N HIS A 374 -13.57 -21.53 -23.69
CA HIS A 374 -14.18 -21.58 -25.02
C HIS A 374 -15.25 -22.68 -25.12
N GLN A 375 -16.36 -22.41 -25.81
CA GLN A 375 -17.51 -23.33 -25.83
C GLN A 375 -17.32 -24.52 -26.77
N HIS A 376 -16.66 -24.31 -27.90
CA HIS A 376 -16.38 -25.35 -28.89
C HIS A 376 -15.16 -26.21 -28.51
N ASN A 377 -15.07 -27.38 -29.12
CA ASN A 377 -13.89 -28.25 -29.00
C ASN A 377 -12.69 -27.63 -29.77
N LEU A 378 -11.49 -27.81 -29.23
CA LEU A 378 -10.24 -27.40 -29.86
C LEU A 378 -9.45 -28.63 -30.31
N MET A 379 -8.97 -28.64 -31.54
CA MET A 379 -8.01 -29.63 -32.05
C MET A 379 -6.57 -29.16 -31.83
N SER A 380 -5.67 -30.09 -31.54
CA SER A 380 -4.22 -29.81 -31.48
C SER A 380 -3.63 -29.77 -32.89
N PHE A 381 -2.75 -28.81 -33.13
CA PHE A 381 -2.01 -28.65 -34.37
C PHE A 381 -0.53 -28.32 -34.08
N SER A 382 0.33 -28.82 -34.95
CA SER A 382 1.72 -28.38 -35.15
C SER A 382 1.84 -27.96 -36.61
N LYS A 383 2.26 -26.73 -36.91
CA LYS A 383 2.40 -26.29 -38.30
C LYS A 383 3.38 -25.15 -38.52
N ASP A 384 4.20 -25.30 -39.54
CA ASP A 384 4.88 -24.22 -40.24
C ASP A 384 3.82 -23.48 -41.10
N SER A 385 3.34 -22.31 -40.66
CA SER A 385 2.44 -21.49 -41.48
C SER A 385 2.54 -20.00 -41.17
N GLU A 386 2.51 -19.19 -42.23
CA GLU A 386 2.86 -17.77 -42.27
C GLU A 386 1.74 -16.82 -41.82
N GLU A 387 0.53 -17.31 -41.56
CA GLU A 387 -0.59 -16.47 -41.12
C GLU A 387 -0.47 -16.06 -39.64
N SER A 388 -0.29 -14.76 -39.39
CA SER A 388 -0.15 -14.12 -38.07
C SER A 388 -1.42 -14.20 -37.20
N ASN A 389 -1.71 -15.41 -36.72
CA ASN A 389 -2.72 -15.69 -35.72
C ASN A 389 -2.19 -15.44 -34.30
N PHE A 390 -3.05 -14.97 -33.40
CA PHE A 390 -2.69 -14.64 -32.02
C PHE A 390 -3.37 -15.58 -31.03
N CYS A 391 -2.64 -15.95 -29.97
CA CYS A 391 -3.19 -16.72 -28.86
C CYS A 391 -4.26 -15.93 -28.08
N GLY A 392 -5.41 -16.54 -27.82
CA GLY A 392 -6.51 -15.95 -27.04
C GLY A 392 -6.20 -15.69 -25.56
N ALA A 393 -5.12 -16.25 -25.02
CA ALA A 393 -4.71 -16.09 -23.62
C ALA A 393 -3.59 -15.05 -23.45
N CYS A 394 -2.41 -15.25 -24.05
CA CYS A 394 -1.27 -14.35 -23.92
C CYS A 394 -1.24 -13.23 -24.97
N VAL A 395 -2.07 -13.33 -26.03
CA VAL A 395 -2.13 -12.35 -27.14
C VAL A 395 -0.78 -12.17 -27.87
N CYS A 396 0.12 -13.14 -27.72
CA CYS A 396 1.31 -13.27 -28.56
C CYS A 396 0.98 -14.00 -29.87
N PRO A 397 1.75 -13.79 -30.95
CA PRO A 397 1.69 -14.62 -32.16
C PRO A 397 1.88 -16.11 -31.84
N ILE A 398 1.26 -16.98 -32.62
CA ILE A 398 1.34 -18.44 -32.40
C ILE A 398 2.76 -18.98 -32.69
N GLY A 399 3.43 -18.49 -33.74
CA GLY A 399 4.77 -18.91 -34.12
C GLY A 399 4.87 -20.40 -34.45
N SER A 400 6.05 -20.98 -34.31
CA SER A 400 6.34 -22.41 -34.53
C SER A 400 5.98 -23.32 -33.34
N CYS A 401 5.16 -22.84 -32.41
CA CYS A 401 4.77 -23.59 -31.21
C CYS A 401 3.65 -24.60 -31.50
N THR A 402 3.46 -25.58 -30.61
CA THR A 402 2.23 -26.38 -30.56
C THR A 402 1.04 -25.52 -30.09
N PHE A 403 -0.11 -25.69 -30.74
CA PHE A 403 -1.30 -24.90 -30.44
C PHE A 403 -2.60 -25.70 -30.58
N TYR A 404 -3.63 -25.22 -29.88
CA TYR A 404 -5.00 -25.68 -30.00
C TYR A 404 -5.82 -24.66 -30.79
N LYS A 405 -6.48 -25.08 -31.87
CA LYS A 405 -7.37 -24.23 -32.68
C LYS A 405 -8.79 -24.80 -32.66
N CYS A 406 -9.78 -23.91 -32.63
CA CYS A 406 -11.19 -24.29 -32.72
C CYS A 406 -11.49 -25.07 -34.01
N SER A 407 -12.30 -26.13 -33.88
CA SER A 407 -12.72 -26.97 -35.01
C SER A 407 -13.75 -26.31 -35.94
N GLU A 408 -14.48 -25.31 -35.45
CA GLU A 408 -15.57 -24.65 -36.19
C GLU A 408 -15.04 -23.65 -37.23
N SER A 409 -15.60 -23.66 -38.44
CA SER A 409 -15.16 -22.83 -39.58
C SER A 409 -15.18 -21.33 -39.26
N ASP A 410 -16.20 -20.90 -38.52
CA ASP A 410 -16.49 -19.49 -38.28
C ASP A 410 -15.81 -18.97 -36.99
N CYS A 411 -14.92 -19.77 -36.40
CA CYS A 411 -14.31 -19.49 -35.10
C CYS A 411 -12.77 -19.48 -35.15
N SER A 412 -12.18 -18.29 -35.11
CA SER A 412 -10.72 -18.09 -35.10
C SER A 412 -10.05 -18.20 -33.71
N PHE A 413 -10.68 -18.87 -32.75
CA PHE A 413 -10.11 -19.01 -31.40
C PHE A 413 -8.96 -20.03 -31.37
N ILE A 414 -7.80 -19.59 -30.89
CA ILE A 414 -6.55 -20.37 -30.84
C ILE A 414 -5.86 -20.14 -29.48
N LEU A 415 -5.23 -21.17 -28.92
CA LEU A 415 -4.39 -21.11 -27.72
C LEU A 415 -3.05 -21.80 -27.97
N HIS A 416 -1.93 -21.27 -27.46
CA HIS A 416 -0.71 -22.08 -27.31
C HIS A 416 -1.00 -23.27 -26.39
N GLU A 417 -0.32 -24.39 -26.58
CA GLU A 417 -0.44 -25.54 -25.67
C GLU A 417 -0.13 -25.16 -24.22
N THR A 418 0.93 -24.36 -23.99
CA THR A 418 1.28 -23.82 -22.66
C THR A 418 0.17 -22.95 -22.06
N CYS A 419 -0.53 -22.17 -22.88
CA CYS A 419 -1.64 -21.33 -22.46
C CYS A 419 -2.91 -22.13 -22.15
N ALA A 420 -3.16 -23.23 -22.88
CA ALA A 420 -4.27 -24.14 -22.60
C ALA A 420 -4.06 -24.97 -21.32
N ASN A 421 -2.80 -25.17 -20.91
CA ASN A 421 -2.42 -25.88 -19.68
C ASN A 421 -2.23 -24.96 -18.44
N LEU A 422 -2.64 -23.69 -18.51
CA LEU A 422 -2.59 -22.79 -17.34
C LEU A 422 -3.52 -23.30 -16.22
N ARG A 423 -2.97 -23.47 -15.01
CA ARG A 423 -3.71 -23.87 -13.80
C ARG A 423 -4.90 -22.93 -13.55
N LYS A 424 -6.08 -23.46 -13.23
CA LYS A 424 -7.27 -22.66 -12.92
C LYS A 424 -7.14 -21.95 -11.58
N LYS A 425 -6.44 -22.56 -10.63
CA LYS A 425 -6.01 -21.93 -9.38
C LYS A 425 -4.53 -22.16 -9.17
N LYS A 426 -3.80 -21.12 -8.72
CA LYS A 426 -2.40 -21.26 -8.29
C LYS A 426 -2.10 -20.38 -7.08
N ARG A 427 -1.19 -20.82 -6.22
CA ARG A 427 -0.57 -19.94 -5.21
C ARG A 427 0.52 -19.12 -5.88
N HIS A 428 0.70 -17.87 -5.44
CA HIS A 428 1.63 -16.93 -6.07
C HIS A 428 1.96 -15.78 -5.11
N PHE A 429 3.23 -15.40 -4.98
CA PHE A 429 3.72 -14.43 -3.99
C PHE A 429 3.06 -13.03 -4.06
N LEU A 430 2.40 -12.70 -5.18
CA LEU A 430 1.61 -11.46 -5.36
C LEU A 430 0.36 -11.40 -4.46
N SER A 431 -0.15 -12.52 -3.98
CA SER A 431 -1.37 -12.58 -3.15
C SER A 431 -1.24 -13.66 -2.08
N PRO A 432 -1.63 -13.41 -0.81
CA PRO A 432 -1.68 -14.46 0.20
C PRO A 432 -2.76 -15.52 -0.09
N GLN A 433 -3.83 -15.15 -0.81
CA GLN A 433 -4.88 -16.08 -1.27
C GLN A 433 -4.51 -16.66 -2.66
N PRO A 434 -4.96 -17.89 -3.01
CA PRO A 434 -4.82 -18.42 -4.36
C PRO A 434 -5.40 -17.50 -5.43
N LEU A 435 -4.68 -17.37 -6.54
CA LEU A 435 -5.13 -16.67 -7.73
C LEU A 435 -6.00 -17.59 -8.59
N THR A 436 -7.11 -17.08 -9.12
CA THR A 436 -8.00 -17.81 -10.04
C THR A 436 -7.80 -17.32 -11.47
N LEU A 437 -7.71 -18.23 -12.43
CA LEU A 437 -7.57 -17.90 -13.85
C LEU A 437 -8.93 -17.46 -14.42
N ASP A 438 -8.95 -16.28 -15.02
CA ASP A 438 -10.11 -15.68 -15.68
C ASP A 438 -9.66 -15.05 -17.02
N PHE A 439 -10.58 -14.46 -17.77
CA PHE A 439 -10.32 -13.72 -19.00
C PHE A 439 -10.82 -12.28 -18.89
N VAL A 440 -10.16 -11.35 -19.59
CA VAL A 440 -10.53 -9.93 -19.55
C VAL A 440 -11.96 -9.75 -20.10
N THR A 441 -12.94 -9.63 -19.20
CA THR A 441 -14.32 -9.37 -19.58
C THR A 441 -14.50 -7.89 -19.88
N LYS A 442 -15.35 -7.55 -20.86
CA LYS A 442 -15.59 -6.17 -21.33
C LYS A 442 -16.35 -5.30 -20.30
N ARG A 443 -16.21 -5.49 -18.98
CA ARG A 443 -17.09 -4.87 -17.97
C ARG A 443 -16.42 -3.82 -17.06
N LYS A 444 -15.08 -3.76 -16.97
CA LYS A 444 -14.32 -2.72 -16.25
C LYS A 444 -12.95 -2.45 -16.89
N GLU A 445 -12.28 -1.37 -16.48
CA GLU A 445 -10.87 -1.11 -16.75
C GLU A 445 -9.97 -2.07 -15.95
N GLU A 446 -9.54 -3.18 -16.56
CA GLU A 446 -8.68 -4.17 -15.89
C GLU A 446 -7.21 -3.75 -15.94
N LYS A 447 -6.78 -3.00 -14.92
CA LYS A 447 -5.36 -2.74 -14.63
C LYS A 447 -4.73 -3.92 -13.87
N CYS A 448 -3.46 -4.20 -14.14
CA CYS A 448 -2.69 -5.14 -13.35
C CYS A 448 -2.35 -4.57 -11.96
N GLY A 449 -2.57 -5.34 -10.90
CA GLY A 449 -2.21 -4.97 -9.52
C GLY A 449 -0.70 -4.83 -9.29
N ALA A 450 0.13 -5.54 -10.06
CA ALA A 450 1.58 -5.55 -9.90
C ALA A 450 2.31 -4.50 -10.76
N CYS A 451 1.98 -4.39 -12.06
CA CYS A 451 2.64 -3.46 -12.99
C CYS A 451 1.85 -2.17 -13.29
N HIS A 452 0.58 -2.10 -12.85
CA HIS A 452 -0.37 -1.02 -13.08
C HIS A 452 -0.69 -0.69 -14.55
N GLN A 453 -0.23 -1.51 -15.50
CA GLN A 453 -0.59 -1.41 -16.91
C GLN A 453 -1.98 -2.00 -17.17
N ILE A 454 -2.68 -1.47 -18.16
CA ILE A 454 -3.98 -2.01 -18.59
C ILE A 454 -3.78 -3.18 -19.55
N CYS A 455 -4.56 -4.24 -19.31
CA CYS A 455 -4.68 -5.37 -20.22
C CYS A 455 -5.84 -5.11 -21.19
N CYS A 456 -5.58 -5.11 -22.50
CA CYS A 456 -6.67 -4.95 -23.48
C CYS A 456 -7.54 -6.21 -23.58
N GLN A 457 -6.92 -7.38 -23.69
CA GLN A 457 -7.57 -8.70 -23.79
C GLN A 457 -6.67 -9.77 -23.18
N GLY A 458 -7.05 -11.05 -23.32
CA GLY A 458 -6.25 -12.18 -22.85
C GLY A 458 -6.79 -12.81 -21.57
N PHE A 459 -6.01 -13.73 -21.00
CA PHE A 459 -6.25 -14.28 -19.68
C PHE A 459 -5.57 -13.43 -18.62
N ILE A 460 -6.13 -13.46 -17.42
CA ILE A 460 -5.63 -12.78 -16.22
C ILE A 460 -5.81 -13.71 -15.02
N TYR A 461 -5.07 -13.46 -13.96
CA TYR A 461 -5.24 -14.13 -12.68
C TYR A 461 -5.86 -13.15 -11.66
N SER A 462 -7.03 -13.47 -11.14
CA SER A 462 -7.79 -12.63 -10.22
C SER A 462 -7.74 -13.14 -8.77
N THR A 463 -7.81 -12.22 -7.81
CA THR A 463 -8.10 -12.54 -6.40
C THR A 463 -9.60 -12.45 -6.13
N TYR A 464 -10.07 -13.05 -5.04
CA TYR A 464 -11.45 -12.85 -4.55
C TYR A 464 -11.78 -11.37 -4.27
N GLN A 465 -10.77 -10.53 -4.02
CA GLN A 465 -10.92 -9.08 -3.80
C GLN A 465 -10.98 -8.28 -5.13
N ASN A 466 -10.99 -8.97 -6.28
CA ASN A 466 -10.93 -8.40 -7.63
C ASN A 466 -9.63 -7.60 -7.92
N GLU A 467 -8.51 -7.99 -7.30
CA GLU A 467 -7.19 -7.59 -7.80
C GLU A 467 -6.78 -8.51 -8.94
N ASN A 468 -6.40 -7.94 -10.08
CA ASN A 468 -6.12 -8.67 -11.31
C ASN A 468 -4.64 -8.62 -11.65
N PHE A 469 -4.05 -9.74 -12.02
CA PHE A 469 -2.64 -9.88 -12.39
C PHE A 469 -2.54 -10.41 -13.81
N ASP A 470 -1.71 -9.75 -14.62
CA ASP A 470 -1.48 -10.20 -15.99
C ASP A 470 -0.65 -11.51 -16.01
N LEU A 471 -0.69 -12.27 -17.11
CA LEU A 471 0.07 -13.53 -17.23
C LEU A 471 1.59 -13.35 -17.08
N LEU A 472 2.19 -12.22 -17.46
CA LEU A 472 3.62 -11.97 -17.31
C LEU A 472 3.99 -11.70 -15.85
N CYS A 473 3.25 -10.82 -15.17
CA CYS A 473 3.48 -10.54 -13.75
C CYS A 473 3.25 -11.79 -12.88
N SER A 474 2.27 -12.62 -13.25
CA SER A 474 1.96 -13.87 -12.54
C SER A 474 2.71 -15.10 -13.06
N SER A 475 3.61 -14.97 -14.04
CA SER A 475 4.54 -16.03 -14.45
C SER A 475 5.91 -15.92 -13.77
N ILE A 476 6.21 -14.77 -13.14
CA ILE A 476 7.39 -14.61 -12.30
C ILE A 476 7.37 -15.66 -11.20
N THR A 477 8.54 -16.23 -10.92
CA THR A 477 8.76 -17.10 -9.76
C THR A 477 9.68 -16.40 -8.76
N VAL A 478 9.60 -16.78 -7.48
CA VAL A 478 10.53 -16.34 -6.44
C VAL A 478 11.45 -17.50 -6.08
N PRO A 479 12.78 -17.33 -6.07
CA PRO A 479 13.52 -16.08 -6.32
C PRO A 479 13.49 -15.70 -7.81
N PHE A 480 13.38 -14.40 -8.11
CA PHE A 480 13.33 -13.95 -9.50
C PHE A 480 14.74 -13.76 -10.04
N ILE A 481 15.15 -14.64 -10.97
CA ILE A 481 16.41 -14.52 -11.71
C ILE A 481 16.16 -13.63 -12.93
N HIS A 482 16.87 -12.52 -13.05
CA HIS A 482 16.65 -11.52 -14.10
C HIS A 482 17.97 -11.11 -14.74
N GLY A 483 18.08 -11.19 -16.08
CA GLY A 483 19.36 -11.02 -16.80
C GLY A 483 20.06 -9.66 -16.63
N GLY A 484 19.36 -8.64 -16.14
CA GLY A 484 19.94 -7.33 -15.79
C GLY A 484 20.62 -7.25 -14.42
N HIS A 485 20.64 -8.32 -13.61
CA HIS A 485 21.35 -8.34 -12.32
C HIS A 485 21.74 -9.77 -11.89
N ASP A 486 22.97 -9.96 -11.44
CA ASP A 486 23.53 -11.29 -11.13
C ASP A 486 22.89 -11.95 -9.89
N HIS A 487 22.35 -11.17 -8.95
CA HIS A 487 21.69 -11.70 -7.76
C HIS A 487 20.18 -11.88 -7.98
N HIS A 488 19.63 -12.87 -7.28
CA HIS A 488 18.19 -13.06 -7.11
C HIS A 488 17.49 -11.77 -6.66
N LEU A 489 16.43 -11.38 -7.38
CA LEU A 489 15.54 -10.31 -6.99
C LEU A 489 14.41 -10.91 -6.14
N LEU A 490 14.18 -10.31 -4.98
CA LEU A 490 13.12 -10.70 -4.05
C LEU A 490 11.90 -9.81 -4.23
N TYR A 491 10.71 -10.36 -3.96
CA TYR A 491 9.49 -9.57 -3.83
C TYR A 491 9.50 -8.81 -2.50
N ILE A 492 9.57 -7.49 -2.59
CA ILE A 492 9.65 -6.58 -1.45
C ILE A 492 8.41 -5.69 -1.45
N LYS A 493 7.58 -5.86 -0.42
CA LYS A 493 6.47 -4.95 -0.12
C LYS A 493 7.00 -3.80 0.76
N LEU A 494 6.77 -2.57 0.34
CA LEU A 494 7.30 -1.37 0.98
C LEU A 494 6.38 -0.90 2.11
N GLU A 495 6.97 -0.26 3.13
CA GLU A 495 6.20 0.38 4.20
C GLU A 495 5.71 1.76 3.78
N TYR A 496 4.63 2.25 4.40
CA TYR A 496 4.08 3.57 4.11
C TYR A 496 5.12 4.68 4.29
N GLY A 497 5.36 5.44 3.21
CA GLY A 497 6.36 6.51 3.15
C GLY A 497 7.74 6.07 2.65
N GLN A 498 7.97 4.77 2.45
CA GLN A 498 9.15 4.28 1.72
C GLN A 498 8.87 4.29 0.21
N VAL A 499 9.87 4.69 -0.56
CA VAL A 499 9.87 4.60 -2.03
C VAL A 499 11.15 3.93 -2.52
N LYS A 500 11.07 3.22 -3.64
CA LYS A 500 12.22 2.65 -4.34
C LYS A 500 12.13 2.98 -5.83
N THR A 501 13.15 3.65 -6.33
CA THR A 501 13.28 4.00 -7.75
C THR A 501 13.67 2.78 -8.56
N CYS A 502 12.92 2.49 -9.63
CA CYS A 502 13.28 1.46 -10.60
C CYS A 502 14.55 1.85 -11.37
N LYS A 503 15.59 1.01 -11.33
CA LYS A 503 16.92 1.28 -11.92
C LYS A 503 16.88 1.53 -13.44
N ASN A 504 15.88 1.00 -14.15
CA ASN A 504 15.73 1.22 -15.59
C ASN A 504 14.94 2.50 -15.93
N CYS A 505 13.67 2.58 -15.50
CA CYS A 505 12.76 3.64 -15.95
C CYS A 505 12.77 4.91 -15.07
N GLY A 506 13.48 4.90 -13.93
CA GLY A 506 13.55 6.03 -13.01
C GLY A 506 12.25 6.34 -12.25
N ILE A 507 11.23 5.49 -12.33
CA ILE A 507 9.95 5.69 -11.64
C ILE A 507 10.07 5.17 -10.20
N ASP A 508 9.63 5.99 -9.25
CA ASP A 508 9.50 5.61 -7.84
C ASP A 508 8.25 4.75 -7.62
N GLU A 509 8.46 3.54 -7.11
CA GLU A 509 7.40 2.66 -6.63
C GLU A 509 7.30 2.76 -5.10
N ALA A 510 6.06 2.84 -4.59
CA ALA A 510 5.75 3.05 -3.17
C ALA A 510 5.02 1.86 -2.52
N GLU A 511 4.66 0.84 -3.29
CA GLU A 511 3.89 -0.32 -2.82
C GLU A 511 4.72 -1.62 -2.87
N VAL A 512 5.21 -1.99 -4.05
CA VAL A 512 5.94 -3.24 -4.30
C VAL A 512 7.07 -3.06 -5.30
N VAL A 513 8.20 -3.74 -5.08
CA VAL A 513 9.32 -3.84 -6.03
C VAL A 513 9.91 -5.24 -6.06
N LEU A 514 10.57 -5.57 -7.16
CA LEU A 514 11.46 -6.73 -7.27
C LEU A 514 12.90 -6.23 -7.10
N GLY A 515 13.64 -6.70 -6.10
CA GLY A 515 14.96 -6.13 -5.83
C GLY A 515 15.93 -6.96 -5.01
N CYS A 516 17.21 -6.62 -5.14
CA CYS A 516 18.30 -7.09 -4.31
C CYS A 516 18.71 -5.98 -3.32
N ILE A 517 18.40 -6.19 -2.03
CA ILE A 517 18.71 -5.22 -0.96
C ILE A 517 20.23 -5.00 -0.85
N LYS A 518 21.03 -6.08 -0.96
CA LYS A 518 22.49 -6.06 -0.82
C LYS A 518 23.18 -5.19 -1.89
N CYS A 519 22.61 -5.12 -3.09
CA CYS A 519 23.13 -4.28 -4.19
C CYS A 519 22.37 -2.95 -4.38
N ASN A 520 21.37 -2.66 -3.54
CA ASN A 520 20.45 -1.53 -3.72
C ASN A 520 19.85 -1.45 -5.14
N TYR A 521 19.55 -2.60 -5.73
CA TYR A 521 19.07 -2.75 -7.11
C TYR A 521 17.59 -3.12 -7.09
N PHE A 522 16.73 -2.29 -7.70
CA PHE A 522 15.27 -2.47 -7.69
C PHE A 522 14.69 -2.27 -9.09
N LEU A 523 13.66 -3.05 -9.41
CA LEU A 523 12.87 -2.95 -10.63
C LEU A 523 11.38 -2.88 -10.28
N ASP A 524 10.64 -2.07 -11.04
CA ASP A 524 9.19 -2.20 -11.12
C ASP A 524 8.81 -3.45 -11.93
N PHE A 525 7.55 -3.89 -11.81
CA PHE A 525 7.05 -5.05 -12.55
C PHE A 525 6.97 -4.81 -14.07
N ARG A 526 6.88 -3.57 -14.55
CA ARG A 526 6.79 -3.25 -15.99
C ARG A 526 8.10 -3.57 -16.71
N CYS A 527 9.23 -3.23 -16.06
CA CYS A 527 10.59 -3.46 -16.50
C CYS A 527 10.99 -4.92 -16.28
N ALA A 528 10.69 -5.48 -15.11
CA ALA A 528 10.97 -6.88 -14.80
C ALA A 528 10.27 -7.88 -15.74
N THR A 529 9.13 -7.51 -16.33
CA THR A 529 8.38 -8.34 -17.30
C THR A 529 8.61 -7.96 -18.77
N LEU A 530 9.68 -7.22 -19.09
CA LEU A 530 10.01 -6.93 -20.48
C LEU A 530 10.46 -8.21 -21.21
N PRO A 531 9.92 -8.51 -22.42
CA PRO A 531 10.36 -9.66 -23.20
C PRO A 531 11.85 -9.55 -23.54
N LEU A 532 12.62 -10.61 -23.30
CA LEU A 532 14.04 -10.64 -23.68
C LEU A 532 14.22 -10.53 -25.20
N THR A 533 13.30 -11.11 -25.98
CA THR A 533 13.30 -11.08 -27.45
C THR A 533 11.94 -10.70 -28.01
N VAL A 534 11.92 -9.87 -29.07
CA VAL A 534 10.71 -9.44 -29.79
C VAL A 534 10.97 -9.45 -31.28
N SER A 535 10.04 -9.99 -32.07
CA SER A 535 10.01 -9.83 -33.53
C SER A 535 8.97 -8.78 -33.92
N LEU A 536 9.30 -7.89 -34.86
CA LEU A 536 8.43 -6.79 -35.30
C LEU A 536 8.15 -6.88 -36.82
N PRO A 537 6.89 -6.67 -37.29
CA PRO A 537 6.48 -6.70 -38.71
C PRO A 537 7.13 -5.70 -39.68
N ARG A 538 8.23 -5.05 -39.29
CA ARG A 538 9.05 -4.13 -40.11
C ARG A 538 10.47 -4.66 -40.29
N TYR A 539 10.87 -5.65 -39.48
CA TYR A 539 12.22 -6.18 -39.38
C TYR A 539 12.16 -7.72 -39.43
N ASP A 540 11.33 -8.25 -40.33
CA ASP A 540 10.82 -9.64 -40.29
C ASP A 540 11.90 -10.74 -40.24
N ASP A 541 13.10 -10.45 -40.74
CA ASP A 541 14.22 -11.41 -40.77
C ASP A 541 15.07 -11.44 -39.48
N HIS A 542 14.89 -10.51 -38.53
CA HIS A 542 15.74 -10.41 -37.34
C HIS A 542 14.97 -10.14 -36.04
N SER A 543 15.14 -11.02 -35.03
CA SER A 543 14.61 -10.80 -33.68
C SER A 543 15.43 -9.76 -32.92
N LEU A 544 14.75 -8.76 -32.36
CA LEU A 544 15.32 -7.77 -31.46
C LEU A 544 15.53 -8.38 -30.08
N THR A 545 16.68 -8.13 -29.46
CA THR A 545 17.01 -8.55 -28.09
C THR A 545 17.06 -7.34 -27.17
N LEU A 546 16.58 -7.49 -25.94
CA LEU A 546 16.67 -6.47 -24.89
C LEU A 546 18.13 -6.36 -24.41
N CYS A 547 18.72 -5.18 -24.56
CA CYS A 547 19.99 -4.80 -23.96
C CYS A 547 19.74 -4.05 -22.65
N TYR A 548 20.48 -4.40 -21.60
CA TYR A 548 20.39 -3.76 -20.28
C TYR A 548 21.23 -2.47 -20.14
N GLY A 549 21.90 -2.07 -21.23
CA GLY A 549 22.84 -0.94 -21.24
C GLY A 549 24.16 -1.23 -20.52
N ASP A 550 25.13 -0.33 -20.68
CA ASP A 550 26.39 -0.33 -19.92
C ASP A 550 26.67 1.11 -19.44
N GLU A 551 26.94 1.30 -18.15
CA GLU A 551 27.26 2.61 -17.59
C GLU A 551 28.54 3.23 -18.18
N LYS A 552 29.43 2.37 -18.71
CA LYS A 552 30.66 2.73 -19.42
C LYS A 552 30.45 2.99 -20.92
N ALA A 553 29.26 2.72 -21.46
CA ALA A 553 28.99 2.95 -22.89
C ALA A 553 29.18 4.44 -23.24
N SER A 554 30.06 4.68 -24.21
CA SER A 554 30.32 5.99 -24.80
C SER A 554 29.84 6.00 -26.25
N GLY A 555 28.85 6.82 -26.54
CA GLY A 555 28.29 6.95 -27.88
C GLY A 555 26.90 7.56 -27.83
N ARG A 556 26.43 8.00 -28.99
CA ARG A 556 25.03 8.37 -29.21
C ARG A 556 24.41 7.32 -30.11
N TYR A 557 23.22 6.88 -29.74
CA TYR A 557 22.46 5.88 -30.46
C TYR A 557 21.11 6.52 -30.83
N TRP A 558 20.42 6.00 -31.86
CA TRP A 558 19.15 6.57 -32.32
C TRP A 558 18.11 5.48 -32.50
N CYS A 559 16.84 5.82 -32.21
CA CYS A 559 15.70 4.94 -32.37
C CYS A 559 15.10 5.08 -33.77
N ASP A 560 15.26 4.07 -34.62
CA ASP A 560 14.74 4.06 -36.01
C ASP A 560 13.21 4.20 -36.11
N ILE A 561 12.46 3.92 -35.03
CA ILE A 561 11.01 4.14 -35.00
C ILE A 561 10.67 5.61 -34.74
N CYS A 562 11.34 6.29 -33.82
CA CYS A 562 10.93 7.64 -33.38
C CYS A 562 11.87 8.77 -33.83
N GLU A 563 13.01 8.43 -34.43
CA GLU A 563 14.04 9.35 -34.93
C GLU A 563 14.66 10.24 -33.82
N ARG A 564 14.69 9.73 -32.57
CA ARG A 564 15.26 10.41 -31.40
C ARG A 564 16.43 9.64 -30.80
N GLU A 565 17.27 10.34 -30.05
CA GLU A 565 18.44 9.76 -29.37
C GLU A 565 17.99 8.70 -28.34
N THR A 566 18.70 7.58 -28.28
CA THR A 566 18.57 6.51 -27.27
C THR A 566 19.76 6.60 -26.30
N ASN A 567 19.52 6.29 -25.03
CA ASN A 567 20.56 6.32 -24.01
C ASN A 567 21.16 4.91 -23.83
N PRO A 568 22.44 4.67 -24.21
CA PRO A 568 23.06 3.34 -24.12
C PRO A 568 23.39 2.89 -22.69
N LYS A 569 23.21 3.77 -21.69
CA LYS A 569 23.29 3.44 -20.26
C LYS A 569 21.95 2.99 -19.67
N SER A 570 20.87 3.12 -20.45
CA SER A 570 19.52 2.64 -20.13
C SER A 570 19.18 1.41 -20.96
N TRP A 571 18.04 0.76 -20.71
CA TRP A 571 17.66 -0.42 -21.48
C TRP A 571 17.02 -0.05 -22.83
N PHE A 572 17.37 -0.79 -23.88
CA PHE A 572 16.85 -0.61 -25.24
C PHE A 572 16.81 -1.95 -25.97
N TYR A 573 16.00 -2.04 -27.03
CA TYR A 573 16.02 -3.20 -27.92
C TYR A 573 17.02 -2.98 -29.04
N THR A 574 17.75 -4.03 -29.41
CA THR A 574 18.69 -4.00 -30.54
C THR A 574 18.79 -5.36 -31.23
N CYS A 575 19.13 -5.35 -32.52
CA CYS A 575 19.40 -6.53 -33.32
C CYS A 575 20.90 -6.53 -33.67
N LYS A 576 21.61 -7.62 -33.36
CA LYS A 576 23.07 -7.68 -33.56
C LYS A 576 23.45 -7.71 -35.04
N ASP A 577 22.64 -8.36 -35.86
CA ASP A 577 22.90 -8.59 -37.29
C ASP A 577 22.63 -7.33 -38.13
N CYS A 578 21.67 -6.51 -37.69
CA CYS A 578 21.15 -5.36 -38.41
C CYS A 578 21.43 -4.00 -37.74
N GLY A 579 22.04 -3.98 -36.55
CA GLY A 579 22.57 -2.77 -35.89
C GLY A 579 21.54 -1.77 -35.35
N VAL A 580 20.26 -1.92 -35.69
CA VAL A 580 19.16 -1.07 -35.22
C VAL A 580 19.10 -1.01 -33.69
N THR A 581 18.82 0.17 -33.14
CA THR A 581 18.43 0.34 -31.72
C THR A 581 17.05 0.98 -31.63
N LEU A 582 16.27 0.60 -30.62
CA LEU A 582 14.89 1.06 -30.43
C LEU A 582 14.61 1.29 -28.94
N HIS A 583 13.95 2.40 -28.58
CA HIS A 583 13.44 2.58 -27.21
C HIS A 583 12.43 1.47 -26.88
N ILE A 584 12.44 0.98 -25.63
CA ILE A 584 11.49 -0.01 -25.13
C ILE A 584 10.04 0.35 -25.51
N PHE A 585 9.64 1.59 -25.25
CA PHE A 585 8.27 2.04 -25.53
C PHE A 585 7.89 2.00 -27.02
N CYS A 586 8.85 2.19 -27.93
CA CYS A 586 8.60 2.07 -29.38
C CYS A 586 8.34 0.62 -29.81
N VAL A 587 8.87 -0.36 -29.07
CA VAL A 587 8.71 -1.80 -29.35
C VAL A 587 7.48 -2.38 -28.67
N VAL A 588 7.28 -2.12 -27.36
CA VAL A 588 6.23 -2.80 -26.56
C VAL A 588 5.08 -1.91 -26.10
N GLY A 589 5.20 -0.57 -26.17
CA GLY A 589 4.18 0.36 -25.69
C GLY A 589 3.95 0.30 -24.16
N ASP A 590 2.82 0.87 -23.70
CA ASP A 590 2.41 0.86 -22.28
C ASP A 590 1.13 0.05 -22.00
N ILE A 591 0.61 -0.66 -23.01
CA ILE A 591 -0.65 -1.42 -22.94
C ILE A 591 -0.34 -2.91 -23.10
N ARG A 592 -0.69 -3.72 -22.10
CA ARG A 592 -0.48 -5.17 -22.13
C ARG A 592 -1.53 -5.84 -23.01
N TYR A 593 -1.11 -6.89 -23.73
CA TYR A 593 -1.97 -7.69 -24.62
C TYR A 593 -2.74 -6.87 -25.66
N ALA A 594 -2.13 -5.78 -26.12
CA ALA A 594 -2.66 -4.96 -27.19
C ALA A 594 -2.67 -5.73 -28.51
N LYS A 595 -3.75 -5.59 -29.28
CA LYS A 595 -3.90 -6.23 -30.61
C LYS A 595 -4.63 -5.31 -31.58
N PRO A 596 -4.47 -5.50 -32.90
CA PRO A 596 -5.19 -4.72 -33.91
C PRO A 596 -6.71 -4.83 -33.68
N ARG A 597 -7.43 -3.69 -33.74
CA ARG A 597 -8.88 -3.61 -33.46
C ARG A 597 -9.28 -4.05 -32.04
N GLY A 598 -8.33 -4.09 -31.10
CA GLY A 598 -8.63 -4.18 -29.67
C GLY A 598 -9.45 -2.97 -29.18
N MET A 599 -10.06 -3.09 -28.00
CA MET A 599 -10.75 -1.97 -27.35
C MET A 599 -10.35 -1.88 -25.89
N ILE A 600 -10.29 -0.66 -25.36
CA ILE A 600 -10.18 -0.36 -23.93
C ILE A 600 -11.48 0.34 -23.51
N ASP A 601 -12.02 -0.04 -22.35
CA ASP A 601 -13.26 0.51 -21.77
C ASP A 601 -14.47 0.57 -22.73
N ARG A 602 -14.51 -0.27 -23.77
CA ARG A 602 -15.47 -0.24 -24.90
C ARG A 602 -15.46 1.01 -25.79
N HIS A 603 -15.06 2.16 -25.28
CA HIS A 603 -15.09 3.44 -25.99
C HIS A 603 -13.84 3.63 -26.88
N TYR A 604 -12.66 3.21 -26.42
CA TYR A 604 -11.39 3.47 -27.08
C TYR A 604 -10.98 2.30 -27.97
N ARG A 605 -10.66 2.58 -29.23
CA ARG A 605 -10.14 1.59 -30.19
C ARG A 605 -8.62 1.62 -30.22
N LEU A 606 -7.99 0.43 -30.28
CA LEU A 606 -6.57 0.30 -30.55
C LEU A 606 -6.32 0.16 -32.06
N LEU A 607 -5.61 1.14 -32.60
CA LEU A 607 -5.13 1.15 -33.99
C LEU A 607 -3.66 0.73 -34.01
N SER A 608 -3.27 -0.11 -34.96
CA SER A 608 -1.86 -0.44 -35.18
C SER A 608 -1.11 0.78 -35.73
N ASN A 609 0.08 1.05 -35.21
CA ASN A 609 0.92 2.16 -35.64
C ASN A 609 1.91 1.74 -36.75
N ASN A 610 1.38 1.23 -37.87
CA ASN A 610 2.18 0.71 -38.98
C ASN A 610 2.18 1.62 -40.22
N SER A 611 1.53 2.78 -40.17
CA SER A 611 1.51 3.75 -41.27
C SER A 611 2.74 4.69 -41.24
N SER A 612 3.14 5.18 -42.41
CA SER A 612 4.20 6.20 -42.51
C SER A 612 3.78 7.55 -41.91
N SER A 613 2.48 7.84 -41.91
CA SER A 613 1.88 9.07 -41.37
C SER A 613 1.31 8.85 -39.96
N ARG A 614 2.17 9.02 -38.94
CA ARG A 614 1.79 8.92 -37.53
C ARG A 614 0.96 10.14 -37.08
N PRO A 615 -0.21 9.98 -36.45
CA PRO A 615 -1.01 11.10 -35.93
C PRO A 615 -0.28 11.79 -34.77
N LEU A 616 -0.66 13.05 -34.52
CA LEU A 616 -0.24 13.79 -33.33
C LEU A 616 -1.09 13.37 -32.13
N CYS A 617 -0.45 13.16 -30.99
CA CYS A 617 -1.15 12.87 -29.75
C CYS A 617 -1.74 14.15 -29.13
N ASN A 618 -3.04 14.15 -28.80
CA ASN A 618 -3.74 15.29 -28.22
C ASN A 618 -3.18 15.75 -26.85
N THR A 619 -2.38 14.93 -26.17
CA THR A 619 -1.79 15.27 -24.86
C THR A 619 -0.36 15.79 -24.97
N CYS A 620 0.57 15.00 -25.52
CA CYS A 620 2.00 15.35 -25.57
C CYS A 620 2.41 16.06 -26.87
N ASN A 621 1.48 16.25 -27.80
CA ASN A 621 1.66 16.91 -29.10
C ASN A 621 2.78 16.31 -29.99
N CYS A 622 3.24 15.10 -29.67
CA CYS A 622 4.23 14.35 -30.45
C CYS A 622 3.54 13.37 -31.41
N ARG A 623 4.23 13.01 -32.51
CA ARG A 623 3.85 11.85 -33.32
C ARG A 623 3.93 10.58 -32.48
N CYS A 624 2.87 9.77 -32.45
CA CYS A 624 2.81 8.57 -31.63
C CYS A 624 3.95 7.58 -31.99
N PRO A 625 4.85 7.21 -31.05
CA PRO A 625 5.99 6.35 -31.36
C PRO A 625 5.81 4.88 -30.93
N GLY A 626 4.82 4.57 -30.07
CA GLY A 626 4.54 3.19 -29.63
C GLY A 626 3.84 2.35 -30.71
N PRO A 627 3.79 1.01 -30.56
CA PRO A 627 3.26 0.09 -31.57
C PRO A 627 1.73 0.20 -31.79
N PHE A 628 1.01 0.78 -30.84
CA PHE A 628 -0.43 1.01 -30.92
C PHE A 628 -0.78 2.45 -30.56
N ILE A 629 -1.86 2.96 -31.17
CA ILE A 629 -2.46 4.26 -30.91
C ILE A 629 -3.84 4.04 -30.31
N LEU A 630 -4.12 4.71 -29.21
CA LEU A 630 -5.48 4.79 -28.65
C LEU A 630 -6.26 5.86 -29.39
N HIS A 631 -7.46 5.49 -29.84
CA HIS A 631 -8.33 6.33 -30.66
C HIS A 631 -9.71 6.42 -30.01
N ASP A 632 -10.13 7.63 -29.67
CA ASP A 632 -11.50 7.96 -29.27
C ASP A 632 -12.23 8.56 -30.48
N PRO A 633 -13.15 7.80 -31.14
CA PRO A 633 -13.87 8.27 -32.32
C PRO A 633 -15.08 9.16 -32.01
N TYR A 634 -15.46 9.32 -30.73
CA TYR A 634 -16.70 10.01 -30.32
C TYR A 634 -16.48 11.06 -29.24
N ASN A 635 -15.23 11.35 -28.88
CA ASN A 635 -14.86 12.28 -27.81
C ASN A 635 -15.69 12.06 -26.53
N TYR A 636 -15.72 10.83 -26.01
CA TYR A 636 -16.72 10.39 -25.02
C TYR A 636 -16.70 11.21 -23.71
N HIS A 637 -15.58 11.86 -23.41
CA HIS A 637 -15.40 12.73 -22.25
C HIS A 637 -15.50 14.24 -22.54
N GLY A 638 -15.83 14.64 -23.77
CA GLY A 638 -16.00 16.05 -24.14
C GLY A 638 -14.73 16.89 -23.99
N PHE A 639 -13.57 16.33 -24.34
CA PHE A 639 -12.31 17.06 -24.36
C PHE A 639 -12.29 18.05 -25.51
N ILE A 640 -11.70 19.23 -25.28
CA ILE A 640 -11.51 20.24 -26.34
C ILE A 640 -10.43 19.72 -27.30
N SER A 641 -10.83 19.34 -28.52
CA SER A 641 -9.90 19.06 -29.63
C SER A 641 -9.31 20.36 -30.18
N ARG A 642 -8.25 20.26 -30.99
CA ARG A 642 -7.58 21.44 -31.57
C ARG A 642 -8.07 21.81 -32.98
N ASP A 643 -8.63 20.84 -33.69
CA ASP A 643 -8.81 20.88 -35.15
C ASP A 643 -10.29 20.82 -35.55
N ASP A 644 -11.22 21.22 -34.67
CA ASP A 644 -12.70 21.08 -34.78
C ASP A 644 -13.21 19.64 -35.04
N SER A 645 -12.34 18.64 -35.00
CA SER A 645 -12.70 17.23 -35.13
C SER A 645 -13.08 16.60 -33.78
N ASP A 646 -14.18 15.85 -33.73
CA ASP A 646 -14.58 15.02 -32.57
C ASP A 646 -13.72 13.76 -32.34
N VAL A 647 -12.56 13.68 -33.01
CA VAL A 647 -11.66 12.52 -32.98
C VAL A 647 -10.40 12.84 -32.19
N LEU A 648 -10.02 11.95 -31.28
CA LEU A 648 -8.82 12.10 -30.46
C LEU A 648 -7.88 10.89 -30.60
N TYR A 649 -6.58 11.17 -30.62
CA TYR A 649 -5.50 10.20 -30.68
C TYR A 649 -4.56 10.33 -29.47
N PHE A 650 -4.23 9.20 -28.86
CA PHE A 650 -3.30 9.12 -27.73
C PHE A 650 -2.18 8.13 -28.04
N CYS A 651 -0.93 8.55 -27.83
CA CYS A 651 0.24 7.71 -28.09
C CYS A 651 0.46 6.61 -27.04
N SER A 652 -0.23 6.69 -25.91
CA SER A 652 -0.10 5.85 -24.72
C SER A 652 -1.37 5.96 -23.88
N TYR A 653 -1.64 4.98 -23.01
CA TYR A 653 -2.70 5.12 -22.00
C TYR A 653 -2.34 6.21 -20.97
N TYR A 654 -1.05 6.37 -20.64
CA TYR A 654 -0.60 7.48 -19.80
C TYR A 654 -1.00 8.87 -20.34
N CYS A 655 -0.85 9.11 -21.64
CA CYS A 655 -1.27 10.36 -22.26
C CYS A 655 -2.79 10.57 -22.20
N PHE A 656 -3.59 9.52 -22.36
CA PHE A 656 -5.04 9.59 -22.15
C PHE A 656 -5.38 10.02 -20.71
N VAL A 657 -4.78 9.37 -19.70
CA VAL A 657 -5.01 9.70 -18.27
C VAL A 657 -4.59 11.13 -17.92
N LEU A 658 -3.48 11.63 -18.49
CA LEU A 658 -3.05 13.02 -18.25
C LEU A 658 -4.07 14.05 -18.77
N LEU A 659 -4.63 13.83 -19.97
CA LEU A 659 -5.66 14.72 -20.53
C LEU A 659 -6.94 14.66 -19.68
N ALA A 660 -7.36 13.46 -19.29
CA ALA A 660 -8.51 13.24 -18.41
C ALA A 660 -8.38 13.98 -17.06
N ARG A 661 -7.15 14.10 -16.53
CA ARG A 661 -6.83 14.83 -15.30
C ARG A 661 -6.59 16.34 -15.49
N ARG A 662 -6.86 16.89 -16.69
CA ARG A 662 -6.71 18.31 -17.06
C ARG A 662 -5.31 18.92 -16.81
N ARG A 663 -4.26 18.09 -16.69
CA ARG A 663 -2.87 18.58 -16.59
C ARG A 663 -2.32 18.84 -17.99
N ARG A 664 -2.32 20.10 -18.43
CA ARG A 664 -1.71 20.53 -19.69
C ARG A 664 -0.20 20.75 -19.50
N GLY A 665 0.62 20.12 -20.32
CA GLY A 665 2.06 20.30 -20.39
C GLY A 665 2.69 19.37 -21.45
N ASN A 666 3.84 19.76 -22.01
CA ASN A 666 4.58 18.95 -22.98
C ASN A 666 5.32 17.78 -22.29
N MET A 667 4.59 16.94 -21.56
CA MET A 667 5.15 15.76 -20.89
C MET A 667 4.86 14.53 -21.75
N CYS A 668 5.91 14.00 -22.37
CA CYS A 668 5.91 12.60 -22.78
C CYS A 668 5.81 11.71 -21.51
N PRO A 669 5.38 10.44 -21.64
CA PRO A 669 5.42 9.52 -20.52
C PRO A 669 6.84 9.43 -19.90
N PRO A 670 6.99 9.19 -18.59
CA PRO A 670 8.30 9.23 -17.92
C PRO A 670 9.32 8.25 -18.52
N TRP A 671 8.89 7.10 -19.04
CA TRP A 671 9.73 6.13 -19.76
C TRP A 671 10.10 6.54 -21.21
N ALA A 672 9.67 7.72 -21.65
CA ALA A 672 9.95 8.33 -22.95
C ALA A 672 10.51 9.76 -22.81
N LEU A 673 10.94 10.14 -21.60
CA LEU A 673 11.63 11.40 -21.34
C LEU A 673 13.13 11.14 -21.15
N GLU A 674 13.92 12.04 -21.73
CA GLU A 674 15.37 12.07 -21.66
C GLU A 674 15.81 12.60 -20.28
N PRO A 675 16.92 12.09 -19.70
CA PRO A 675 17.65 12.86 -18.72
C PRO A 675 18.36 14.03 -19.43
N ASN A 676 17.81 15.25 -19.24
CA ASN A 676 18.28 16.56 -19.69
C ASN A 676 17.78 17.06 -21.07
N THR A 677 16.61 17.72 -21.06
CA THR A 677 16.31 18.91 -21.88
C THR A 677 15.77 20.02 -20.99
#